data_AF-A0A7C3UC91-F1
#
_entry.id   AF-A0A7C3UC91-F1
#
_cell.length_a   1.000
_cell.length_b   1.000
_cell.length_c   1.000
_cell.angle_alpha   90.00
_cell.angle_beta   90.00
_cell.angle_gamma   90.00
#
_symmetry.space_group_name_H-M   'P 1'
#
loop_
_entity.id
_entity.type
_entity.pdbx_description
1 polymer ?
#
loop_
_entity_poly.entity_id
_entity_poly.type
_entity_poly.pdbx_seq_one_letter_code
_entity_poly.pdbx_strand_id
1 'polypeptide(L)'
;MNVSCHKARISKGLHDFTIALAGNANVGKSIAGDEKILVHYDGRWETVKIKDLFNSTHDFHSTIMGESEGFKPKNLSTISLNLDDLKVERKNVAYVLKHKENRPLVRITTSSKRYVTATQDHNFIVLRGGKINVVDANQLLIGDQLPLIKNPHNNLLVDSDSDETLPGKDPLETNGYNGLAWDKIARIETLENEEDFVYDLSVEGNENFMLANGIFIHNSVIFNQLTGLNQTVGNWPGKTVERAEGTLYFKGYRIKILDLPGIYSLSAFSMEEIVARDYIAIERPDVIINVVDASVLERNLYFTLQLLELKVPMIMALNQIDFASKKGLRIDHEKLSNILGIPVIPTIAVTGSGIDQLISTAVQAYEGRIKLNPMKITYSKELEDAVRKLEAYINKNLPNLASKYPSRWLAIKLIEKDEDVESKVKASPDGGRVLSLASALTESLEQTYGKPSPVTLATERYGIVNELVKSSVKITAPPKISLEEKLDEITGHKILGYPILALIFALTFSIIFGVGGYLTEILGGFLEGTAIPTANKFIYAFLPELFAGMVSNGILYGIAAGITIALPYIVPFYLILSLLEDSGYLPRAAFLLDNPMHKLGLHGKAALCLLLGYGCNVPACVGCRIMERERERFLAGFLTVLIPCAARSVVIFGLVGKYMGIPTALLLYMFNIALIFLLGRIGHKVLPGEPMGLLMEMPPYKKPSLKAIAKKTWARTKEFIYFAFPIIVAGSVTLSAISSFGLVTPMLNAMKPLIVDWLGLPLQTGIPIIFGILRKELTLILLAEAFGTLSFNKILTPIQMVTFSLVVMIYVPCVATIAALWREFGFKKTLLTSLIDILLALLIGGTAFRILSYLA
;
A
#
# COMPACT_ATOMS: atom_id res chain seq x y z
N MET A 1 -25.20 28.55 -47.75
CA MET A 1 -24.68 27.64 -48.80
C MET A 1 -23.29 27.18 -48.39
N ASN A 2 -23.17 25.92 -47.96
CA ASN A 2 -21.97 25.05 -48.09
C ASN A 2 -22.24 23.77 -47.29
N VAL A 3 -23.24 23.02 -47.75
CA VAL A 3 -23.58 21.65 -47.31
C VAL A 3 -22.82 20.61 -48.16
N SER A 4 -21.90 21.01 -49.04
CA SER A 4 -21.35 20.10 -50.06
C SER A 4 -19.95 19.52 -49.77
N CYS A 5 -19.31 19.79 -48.62
CA CYS A 5 -17.97 19.25 -48.37
C CYS A 5 -17.94 17.87 -47.69
N HIS A 6 -19.08 17.36 -47.20
CA HIS A 6 -19.15 16.06 -46.51
C HIS A 6 -19.53 14.86 -47.40
N LYS A 7 -19.79 15.06 -48.70
CA LYS A 7 -20.23 13.98 -49.61
C LYS A 7 -19.21 13.56 -50.69
N ALA A 8 -17.97 14.05 -50.64
CA ALA A 8 -16.94 13.72 -51.62
C ALA A 8 -15.76 12.96 -50.99
N ARG A 9 -16.02 11.86 -50.29
CA ARG A 9 -15.02 10.82 -49.93
C ARG A 9 -15.67 9.45 -50.02
N ILE A 10 -16.07 9.06 -51.22
CA ILE A 10 -16.54 7.70 -51.51
C ILE A 10 -15.63 7.15 -52.60
N SER A 11 -14.43 6.72 -52.22
CA SER A 11 -13.54 5.92 -53.04
C SER A 11 -12.90 4.86 -52.14
N LYS A 12 -13.03 3.59 -52.55
CA LYS A 12 -12.52 2.37 -51.91
C LYS A 12 -11.22 2.60 -51.11
N GLY A 13 -11.36 2.75 -49.81
CA GLY A 13 -10.30 2.90 -48.82
C GLY A 13 -10.91 2.72 -47.43
N LEU A 14 -10.10 2.34 -46.43
CA LEU A 14 -10.57 2.26 -45.05
C LEU A 14 -11.14 3.62 -44.59
N HIS A 15 -12.27 3.60 -43.89
CA HIS A 15 -12.86 4.80 -43.29
C HIS A 15 -12.14 5.10 -41.97
N ASP A 16 -11.48 6.26 -41.88
CA ASP A 16 -10.69 6.68 -40.72
C ASP A 16 -11.52 7.65 -39.84
N PHE A 17 -11.67 7.36 -38.54
CA PHE A 17 -12.26 8.30 -37.56
C PHE A 17 -11.65 8.12 -36.16
N THR A 18 -11.82 9.12 -35.30
CA THR A 18 -11.18 9.20 -33.98
C THR A 18 -12.18 8.99 -32.85
N ILE A 19 -11.88 8.04 -31.97
CA ILE A 19 -12.56 7.84 -30.69
C ILE A 19 -11.68 8.36 -29.56
N ALA A 20 -12.25 9.10 -28.62
CA ALA A 20 -11.58 9.39 -27.35
C ALA A 20 -12.25 8.59 -26.22
N LEU A 21 -11.44 7.88 -25.43
CA LEU A 21 -11.90 7.28 -24.17
C LEU A 21 -11.79 8.35 -23.08
N ALA A 22 -12.91 8.62 -22.40
CA ALA A 22 -12.97 9.58 -21.30
C ALA A 22 -13.43 8.86 -20.03
N GLY A 23 -12.78 9.12 -18.90
CA GLY A 23 -12.99 8.42 -17.64
C GLY A 23 -11.80 7.54 -17.27
N ASN A 24 -11.90 6.75 -16.19
CA ASN A 24 -10.80 5.92 -15.74
C ASN A 24 -10.70 4.62 -16.58
N ALA A 25 -10.00 4.67 -17.71
CA ALA A 25 -9.90 3.57 -18.68
C ALA A 25 -8.68 2.64 -18.49
N ASN A 26 -7.67 3.05 -17.70
CA ASN A 26 -6.45 2.29 -17.40
C ASN A 26 -6.37 1.82 -15.94
N VAL A 27 -6.63 0.53 -15.72
CA VAL A 27 -6.16 -0.19 -14.53
C VAL A 27 -5.53 -1.49 -15.01
N GLY A 28 -4.18 -1.52 -15.02
CA GLY A 28 -3.33 -2.57 -15.58
C GLY A 28 -3.47 -3.95 -14.93
N LYS A 29 -3.19 -5.00 -15.70
CA LYS A 29 -3.19 -6.40 -15.27
C LYS A 29 -1.99 -7.11 -15.87
N SER A 30 -1.04 -7.54 -15.05
CA SER A 30 0.23 -8.09 -15.54
C SER A 30 0.78 -9.20 -14.64
N ILE A 31 1.76 -9.93 -15.14
CA ILE A 31 2.45 -11.02 -14.44
C ILE A 31 3.90 -10.66 -14.10
N ALA A 32 4.49 -11.37 -13.14
CA ALA A 32 5.89 -11.21 -12.78
C ALA A 32 6.81 -11.64 -13.93
N GLY A 33 7.97 -11.00 -14.04
CA GLY A 33 8.94 -11.26 -15.12
C GLY A 33 9.49 -12.68 -15.18
N ASP A 34 9.57 -13.35 -14.04
CA ASP A 34 10.08 -14.73 -13.94
C ASP A 34 9.08 -15.81 -14.37
N GLU A 35 7.83 -15.45 -14.64
CA GLU A 35 6.83 -16.42 -15.10
C GLU A 35 7.21 -16.98 -16.47
N LYS A 36 7.28 -18.31 -16.56
CA LYS A 36 7.62 -19.03 -17.79
C LYS A 36 6.36 -19.20 -18.64
N ILE A 37 6.47 -18.90 -19.93
CA ILE A 37 5.42 -19.06 -20.94
C ILE A 37 5.87 -20.04 -22.01
N LEU A 38 4.91 -20.80 -22.55
CA LEU A 38 5.15 -21.69 -23.66
C LEU A 38 4.89 -20.94 -24.96
N VAL A 39 5.92 -20.77 -25.77
CA VAL A 39 5.85 -20.06 -27.04
C VAL A 39 6.35 -20.93 -28.18
N HIS A 40 5.76 -20.74 -29.35
CA HIS A 40 6.25 -21.30 -30.59
C HIS A 40 6.81 -20.17 -31.43
N TYR A 41 8.12 -20.24 -31.69
CA TYR A 41 8.90 -19.29 -32.46
C TYR A 41 9.65 -20.03 -33.58
N ASP A 42 9.58 -19.53 -34.82
CA ASP A 42 10.30 -20.05 -36.00
C ASP A 42 10.28 -21.59 -36.17
N GLY A 43 9.12 -22.21 -35.95
CA GLY A 43 8.91 -23.64 -36.17
C GLY A 43 9.26 -24.55 -35.00
N ARG A 44 9.62 -23.98 -33.84
CA ARG A 44 9.98 -24.74 -32.62
C ARG A 44 9.20 -24.24 -31.41
N TRP A 45 8.86 -25.17 -30.53
CA TRP A 45 8.28 -24.88 -29.22
C TRP A 45 9.38 -24.70 -28.19
N GLU A 46 9.32 -23.60 -27.45
CA GLU A 46 10.28 -23.24 -26.42
C GLU A 46 9.55 -22.70 -25.18
N THR A 47 10.10 -22.99 -24.00
CA THR A 47 9.66 -22.40 -22.74
C THR A 47 10.60 -21.27 -22.37
N VAL A 48 10.07 -20.06 -22.24
CA VAL A 48 10.87 -18.85 -22.01
C VAL A 48 10.26 -18.06 -20.85
N LYS A 49 11.08 -17.44 -19.99
CA LYS A 49 10.56 -16.46 -19.01
C LYS A 49 10.01 -15.25 -19.76
N ILE A 50 8.90 -14.68 -19.34
CA ILE A 50 8.30 -13.54 -20.07
C ILE A 50 9.25 -12.33 -20.12
N LYS A 51 10.07 -12.12 -19.08
CA LYS A 51 11.14 -11.09 -19.12
C LYS A 51 12.23 -11.40 -20.13
N ASP A 52 12.62 -12.67 -20.26
CA ASP A 52 13.66 -13.09 -21.20
C ASP A 52 13.10 -13.09 -22.62
N LEU A 53 11.82 -13.39 -22.82
CA LEU A 53 11.14 -13.20 -24.09
C LEU A 53 11.23 -11.73 -24.52
N PHE A 54 11.04 -10.80 -23.58
CA PHE A 54 11.17 -9.36 -23.81
C PHE A 54 12.63 -8.93 -24.05
N ASN A 55 13.58 -9.47 -23.28
CA ASN A 55 14.99 -9.11 -23.34
C ASN A 55 15.79 -9.85 -24.41
N SER A 56 15.33 -10.98 -24.96
CA SER A 56 16.06 -11.75 -25.98
C SER A 56 15.77 -11.28 -27.41
N THR A 57 14.66 -10.57 -27.60
CA THR A 57 14.17 -10.09 -28.90
C THR A 57 14.73 -8.70 -29.27
N HIS A 58 16.02 -8.46 -28.99
CA HIS A 58 16.74 -7.21 -29.31
C HIS A 58 16.72 -6.81 -30.81
N ASP A 59 16.31 -7.71 -31.71
CA ASP A 59 16.14 -7.45 -33.14
C ASP A 59 14.81 -6.76 -33.52
N PHE A 60 13.89 -6.60 -32.57
CA PHE A 60 12.62 -5.92 -32.80
C PHE A 60 12.68 -4.52 -32.19
N HIS A 61 12.32 -3.48 -32.95
CA HIS A 61 12.19 -2.12 -32.45
C HIS A 61 11.17 -2.08 -31.28
N SER A 62 11.66 -2.16 -30.05
CA SER A 62 10.86 -1.91 -28.85
C SER A 62 10.48 -0.44 -28.82
N THR A 63 9.20 -0.17 -28.55
CA THR A 63 8.73 1.21 -28.40
C THR A 63 8.71 1.53 -26.91
N ILE A 64 9.54 2.48 -26.50
CA ILE A 64 9.68 2.94 -25.11
C ILE A 64 8.71 4.11 -24.89
N MET A 65 7.96 4.05 -23.79
CA MET A 65 6.75 4.84 -23.53
C MET A 65 6.61 5.15 -22.04
N GLY A 66 7.18 6.27 -21.56
CA GLY A 66 7.15 6.61 -20.15
C GLY A 66 7.89 5.57 -19.30
N GLU A 67 7.21 4.95 -18.33
CA GLU A 67 7.74 3.81 -17.54
C GLU A 67 7.37 2.42 -18.15
N SER A 68 6.83 2.39 -19.37
CA SER A 68 6.40 1.17 -20.08
C SER A 68 7.16 0.95 -21.39
N GLU A 69 7.39 -0.30 -21.78
CA GLU A 69 8.08 -0.71 -23.00
C GLU A 69 7.31 -1.87 -23.65
N GLY A 70 7.19 -1.89 -24.98
CA GLY A 70 6.42 -2.91 -25.69
C GLY A 70 6.95 -3.24 -27.08
N PHE A 71 6.68 -4.45 -27.59
CA PHE A 71 7.00 -4.80 -28.97
C PHE A 71 6.02 -5.77 -29.65
N LYS A 72 6.02 -5.64 -30.98
CA LYS A 72 5.52 -6.50 -32.06
C LYS A 72 6.30 -7.81 -32.32
N PRO A 73 6.09 -8.99 -31.70
CA PRO A 73 6.83 -10.18 -32.12
C PRO A 73 6.41 -10.63 -33.54
N LYS A 74 7.38 -11.02 -34.39
CA LYS A 74 7.10 -11.73 -35.66
C LYS A 74 7.19 -13.23 -35.44
N ASN A 75 6.28 -14.00 -36.05
CA ASN A 75 6.25 -15.48 -36.00
C ASN A 75 6.19 -16.10 -34.60
N LEU A 76 5.74 -15.35 -33.59
CA LEU A 76 5.55 -15.85 -32.24
C LEU A 76 4.08 -16.23 -32.04
N SER A 77 3.84 -17.43 -31.52
CA SER A 77 2.51 -17.91 -31.17
C SER A 77 2.55 -18.60 -29.81
N THR A 78 1.42 -18.67 -29.12
CA THR A 78 1.29 -19.36 -27.82
C THR A 78 -0.01 -20.16 -27.80
N ILE A 79 -0.23 -20.87 -26.71
CA ILE A 79 -1.44 -21.63 -26.45
C ILE A 79 -2.43 -20.75 -25.68
N SER A 80 -3.69 -20.79 -26.10
CA SER A 80 -4.79 -20.04 -25.50
C SER A 80 -6.04 -20.92 -25.38
N LEU A 81 -6.95 -20.55 -24.48
CA LEU A 81 -8.22 -21.22 -24.24
C LEU A 81 -9.36 -20.40 -24.81
N ASN A 82 -10.11 -20.97 -25.76
CA ASN A 82 -11.36 -20.38 -26.22
C ASN A 82 -12.42 -20.59 -25.12
N LEU A 83 -12.99 -19.50 -24.59
CA LEU A 83 -13.95 -19.57 -23.47
C LEU A 83 -15.35 -19.99 -23.90
N ASP A 84 -15.70 -19.87 -25.20
CA ASP A 84 -17.02 -20.22 -25.71
C ASP A 84 -17.21 -21.73 -25.85
N ASP A 85 -16.18 -22.44 -26.31
CA ASP A 85 -16.22 -23.88 -26.53
C ASP A 85 -15.23 -24.67 -25.66
N LEU A 86 -14.47 -23.99 -24.79
CA LEU A 86 -13.46 -24.55 -23.89
C LEU A 86 -12.35 -25.34 -24.60
N LYS A 87 -12.14 -25.07 -25.89
CA LYS A 87 -11.04 -25.69 -26.64
C LYS A 87 -9.75 -24.92 -26.48
N VAL A 88 -8.67 -25.67 -26.33
CA VAL A 88 -7.32 -25.15 -26.34
C VAL A 88 -6.85 -25.04 -27.79
N GLU A 89 -6.37 -23.87 -28.17
CA GLU A 89 -5.95 -23.57 -29.53
C GLU A 89 -4.65 -22.76 -29.57
N ARG A 90 -3.91 -22.89 -30.66
CA ARG A 90 -2.71 -22.09 -30.92
C ARG A 90 -3.11 -20.77 -31.57
N LYS A 91 -2.59 -19.68 -31.03
CA LYS A 91 -2.85 -18.31 -31.53
C LYS A 91 -1.56 -17.51 -31.60
N ASN A 92 -1.53 -16.54 -32.49
CA ASN A 92 -0.39 -15.64 -32.59
C ASN A 92 -0.32 -14.72 -31.38
N VAL A 93 0.91 -14.44 -30.93
CA VAL A 93 1.13 -13.44 -29.89
C VAL A 93 0.95 -12.07 -30.50
N ALA A 94 0.04 -11.37 -29.87
CA ALA A 94 -0.33 -10.00 -30.06
C ALA A 94 0.89 -9.05 -29.89
N TYR A 95 1.00 -8.54 -28.67
CA TYR A 95 2.12 -7.76 -28.14
C TYR A 95 2.74 -8.51 -26.97
N VAL A 96 3.96 -8.12 -26.64
CA VAL A 96 4.53 -8.28 -25.31
C VAL A 96 4.78 -6.89 -24.73
N LEU A 97 4.32 -6.65 -23.50
CA LEU A 97 4.44 -5.39 -22.76
C LEU A 97 5.25 -5.60 -21.49
N LYS A 98 5.94 -4.56 -21.07
CA LYS A 98 6.66 -4.39 -19.80
C LYS A 98 6.28 -3.04 -19.24
N HIS A 99 5.94 -2.94 -17.96
CA HIS A 99 5.74 -1.64 -17.30
C HIS A 99 6.12 -1.70 -15.83
N LYS A 100 6.41 -0.55 -15.26
CA LYS A 100 6.82 -0.45 -13.85
C LYS A 100 5.61 -0.62 -12.91
N GLU A 101 5.77 -1.45 -11.87
CA GLU A 101 4.74 -1.69 -10.85
C GLU A 101 5.39 -1.70 -9.48
N ASN A 102 5.06 -0.69 -8.66
CA ASN A 102 5.64 -0.56 -7.32
C ASN A 102 4.77 -1.26 -6.26
N ARG A 103 3.60 -1.80 -6.63
CA ARG A 103 2.71 -2.53 -5.72
C ARG A 103 3.16 -4.00 -5.55
N PRO A 104 2.90 -4.63 -4.39
CA PRO A 104 3.19 -6.05 -4.19
C PRO A 104 2.38 -6.94 -5.14
N LEU A 105 3.00 -8.01 -5.63
CA LEU A 105 2.38 -9.02 -6.49
C LEU A 105 1.69 -10.11 -5.66
N VAL A 106 0.86 -10.92 -6.30
CA VAL A 106 0.13 -12.04 -5.70
C VAL A 106 0.55 -13.33 -6.41
N ARG A 107 1.11 -14.27 -5.66
CA ARG A 107 1.38 -15.65 -6.11
C ARG A 107 0.25 -16.58 -5.71
N ILE A 108 -0.34 -17.24 -6.69
CA ILE A 108 -1.40 -18.23 -6.53
C ILE A 108 -0.78 -19.60 -6.80
N THR A 109 -0.96 -20.56 -5.88
CA THR A 109 -0.49 -21.94 -6.02
C THR A 109 -1.68 -22.89 -6.02
N THR A 110 -1.74 -23.79 -6.99
CA THR A 110 -2.80 -24.81 -7.14
C THR A 110 -2.45 -26.09 -6.38
N SER A 111 -3.40 -27.03 -6.29
CA SER A 111 -3.23 -28.29 -5.55
C SER A 111 -2.27 -29.25 -6.24
N SER A 112 -2.11 -29.13 -7.56
CA SER A 112 -1.03 -29.77 -8.32
C SER A 112 0.34 -29.08 -8.19
N LYS A 113 0.48 -28.14 -7.25
CA LYS A 113 1.70 -27.37 -6.95
C LYS A 113 2.17 -26.42 -8.05
N ARG A 114 1.37 -26.20 -9.10
CA ARG A 114 1.62 -25.17 -10.12
C ARG A 114 1.35 -23.78 -9.51
N TYR A 115 2.01 -22.74 -10.00
CA TYR A 115 1.78 -21.39 -9.50
C TYR A 115 1.81 -20.31 -10.58
N VAL A 116 1.30 -19.14 -10.24
CA VAL A 116 1.36 -17.94 -11.07
C VAL A 116 1.49 -16.73 -10.17
N THR A 117 2.38 -15.81 -10.52
CA THR A 117 2.60 -14.54 -9.83
C THR A 117 2.12 -13.38 -10.70
N ALA A 118 1.15 -12.60 -10.21
CA ALA A 118 0.52 -11.52 -10.96
C ALA A 118 0.22 -10.27 -10.13
N THR A 119 -0.13 -9.15 -10.77
CA THR A 119 -0.59 -7.95 -10.07
C THR A 119 -1.89 -8.22 -9.29
N GLN A 120 -2.14 -7.43 -8.24
CA GLN A 120 -3.29 -7.62 -7.34
C GLN A 120 -4.66 -7.47 -8.02
N ASP A 121 -4.70 -6.69 -9.09
CA ASP A 121 -5.83 -6.43 -9.98
C ASP A 121 -5.87 -7.36 -11.19
N HIS A 122 -4.92 -8.31 -11.32
CA HIS A 122 -4.91 -9.27 -12.41
C HIS A 122 -6.10 -10.23 -12.36
N ASN A 123 -6.68 -10.56 -13.51
CA ASN A 123 -7.88 -11.37 -13.60
C ASN A 123 -7.55 -12.84 -13.74
N PHE A 124 -8.35 -13.70 -13.12
CA PHE A 124 -8.22 -15.15 -13.24
C PHE A 124 -9.55 -15.77 -13.64
N ILE A 125 -9.50 -16.68 -14.61
CA ILE A 125 -10.63 -17.55 -14.96
C ILE A 125 -10.74 -18.61 -13.86
N VAL A 126 -11.86 -18.67 -13.16
CA VAL A 126 -12.09 -19.64 -12.08
C VAL A 126 -13.42 -20.36 -12.21
N LEU A 127 -13.42 -21.67 -12.01
CA LEU A 127 -14.63 -22.45 -11.80
C LEU A 127 -14.97 -22.44 -10.30
N ARG A 128 -16.05 -21.72 -9.94
CA ARG A 128 -16.56 -21.59 -8.56
C ARG A 128 -18.01 -22.02 -8.54
N GLY A 129 -18.33 -23.07 -7.77
CA GLY A 129 -19.70 -23.59 -7.66
C GLY A 129 -20.28 -24.10 -8.99
N GLY A 130 -19.44 -24.65 -9.87
CA GLY A 130 -19.86 -25.17 -11.18
C GLY A 130 -20.08 -24.13 -12.28
N LYS A 131 -19.78 -22.84 -12.02
CA LYS A 131 -19.83 -21.76 -13.02
C LYS A 131 -18.44 -21.16 -13.23
N ILE A 132 -18.11 -20.87 -14.49
CA ILE A 132 -16.90 -20.15 -14.87
C ILE A 132 -17.12 -18.67 -14.59
N ASN A 133 -16.23 -18.07 -13.81
CA ASN A 133 -16.23 -16.64 -13.49
C ASN A 133 -14.84 -16.08 -13.79
N VAL A 134 -14.75 -14.78 -14.05
CA VAL A 134 -13.46 -14.08 -14.04
C VAL A 134 -13.39 -13.25 -12.76
N VAL A 135 -12.32 -13.41 -12.00
CA VAL A 135 -12.17 -12.88 -10.65
C VAL A 135 -10.79 -12.25 -10.50
N ASP A 136 -10.71 -11.04 -9.96
CA ASP A 136 -9.44 -10.37 -9.66
C ASP A 136 -8.60 -11.20 -8.67
N ALA A 137 -7.28 -11.10 -8.72
CA ALA A 137 -6.35 -11.82 -7.87
C ALA A 137 -6.66 -11.61 -6.37
N ASN A 138 -7.05 -10.38 -6.01
CA ASN A 138 -7.46 -10.02 -4.65
C ASN A 138 -8.80 -10.64 -4.18
N GLN A 139 -9.62 -11.17 -5.09
CA GLN A 139 -10.92 -11.79 -4.82
C GLN A 139 -10.90 -13.32 -4.98
N LEU A 140 -9.75 -13.89 -5.33
CA LEU A 140 -9.55 -15.33 -5.38
C LEU A 140 -9.66 -15.93 -3.98
N LEU A 141 -10.32 -17.06 -3.90
CA LEU A 141 -10.50 -17.82 -2.67
C LEU A 141 -9.78 -19.16 -2.79
N ILE A 142 -9.23 -19.62 -1.67
CA ILE A 142 -8.73 -20.99 -1.57
C ILE A 142 -9.91 -21.94 -1.86
N GLY A 143 -9.72 -22.85 -2.81
CA GLY A 143 -10.75 -23.76 -3.30
C GLY A 143 -11.39 -23.39 -4.65
N ASP A 144 -11.21 -22.15 -5.13
CA ASP A 144 -11.51 -21.81 -6.54
C ASP A 144 -10.69 -22.69 -7.48
N GLN A 145 -11.22 -23.05 -8.64
CA GLN A 145 -10.48 -23.90 -9.57
C GLN A 145 -9.99 -23.12 -10.79
N LEU A 146 -8.68 -23.15 -11.06
CA LEU A 146 -8.09 -22.57 -12.26
C LEU A 146 -8.12 -23.56 -13.42
N PRO A 147 -8.33 -23.11 -14.66
CA PRO A 147 -8.23 -23.93 -15.85
C PRO A 147 -6.76 -24.26 -16.13
N LEU A 148 -6.51 -25.53 -16.46
CA LEU A 148 -5.21 -26.02 -16.89
C LEU A 148 -5.31 -27.16 -17.89
N ILE A 149 -4.20 -27.45 -18.56
CA ILE A 149 -4.08 -28.64 -19.41
C ILE A 149 -3.82 -29.89 -18.56
N LYS A 150 -4.68 -30.89 -18.73
CA LYS A 150 -4.63 -32.22 -18.09
C LYS A 150 -3.40 -32.97 -18.58
N ASN A 151 -2.53 -33.32 -17.65
CA ASN A 151 -1.18 -33.85 -17.88
C ASN A 151 -1.20 -35.15 -18.72
N PRO A 152 -0.70 -35.18 -19.98
CA PRO A 152 -0.45 -36.43 -20.67
C PRO A 152 1.01 -36.82 -20.36
N HIS A 153 1.20 -37.62 -19.31
CA HIS A 153 2.48 -38.26 -18.95
C HIS A 153 3.75 -37.38 -18.89
N ASN A 154 4.17 -37.03 -17.67
CA ASN A 154 5.52 -36.72 -17.14
C ASN A 154 6.58 -35.91 -17.94
N ASN A 155 6.41 -35.56 -19.21
CA ASN A 155 7.49 -35.09 -20.09
C ASN A 155 7.19 -33.81 -20.90
N LEU A 156 6.06 -33.12 -20.66
CA LEU A 156 5.68 -31.92 -21.44
C LEU A 156 5.50 -30.62 -20.62
N LEU A 157 5.48 -30.71 -19.29
CA LEU A 157 5.29 -29.55 -18.42
C LEU A 157 6.49 -29.45 -17.48
N VAL A 158 7.20 -28.33 -17.58
CA VAL A 158 8.35 -27.98 -16.73
C VAL A 158 7.83 -27.92 -15.29
N ASP A 159 8.47 -28.66 -14.38
CA ASP A 159 8.24 -28.49 -12.93
C ASP A 159 8.51 -27.01 -12.63
N SER A 160 7.66 -26.34 -11.87
CA SER A 160 7.67 -24.87 -11.78
C SER A 160 8.98 -24.27 -11.24
N ASP A 161 9.87 -25.12 -10.71
CA ASP A 161 11.21 -24.81 -10.21
C ASP A 161 12.35 -25.46 -11.04
N SER A 162 12.05 -26.15 -12.15
CA SER A 162 13.07 -26.77 -13.02
C SER A 162 13.51 -25.82 -14.14
N ASP A 163 14.83 -25.75 -14.38
CA ASP A 163 15.44 -24.97 -15.46
C ASP A 163 15.64 -25.77 -16.76
N GLU A 164 15.06 -26.96 -16.85
CA GLU A 164 15.10 -27.76 -18.07
C GLU A 164 14.16 -27.17 -19.14
N THR A 165 14.77 -26.57 -20.17
CA THR A 165 14.09 -26.29 -21.44
C THR A 165 13.85 -27.62 -22.15
N LEU A 166 12.64 -28.18 -22.07
CA LEU A 166 12.28 -29.37 -22.86
C LEU A 166 12.16 -28.96 -24.34
N PRO A 167 13.00 -29.48 -25.26
CA PRO A 167 12.74 -29.36 -26.68
C PRO A 167 11.81 -30.50 -27.09
N GLY A 168 10.69 -30.16 -27.74
CA GLY A 168 10.05 -31.06 -28.69
C GLY A 168 8.80 -31.79 -28.23
N LYS A 169 7.65 -31.20 -28.53
CA LYS A 169 6.62 -31.65 -29.50
C LYS A 169 5.48 -30.64 -29.42
N ASP A 170 4.74 -30.45 -30.51
CA ASP A 170 3.56 -29.58 -30.46
C ASP A 170 2.62 -30.12 -29.39
N PRO A 171 2.25 -29.31 -28.37
CA PRO A 171 1.26 -29.71 -27.40
C PRO A 171 0.09 -30.33 -28.16
N LEU A 172 -0.50 -29.60 -29.11
CA LEU A 172 -1.72 -29.94 -29.83
C LEU A 172 -1.65 -31.23 -30.68
N GLU A 173 -0.46 -31.69 -31.09
CA GLU A 173 -0.29 -32.92 -31.89
C GLU A 173 -0.27 -34.21 -31.06
N THR A 174 -0.05 -34.10 -29.74
CA THR A 174 0.03 -35.28 -28.86
C THR A 174 -1.37 -35.65 -28.36
N ASN A 175 -2.06 -36.52 -29.09
CA ASN A 175 -3.36 -37.15 -28.74
C ASN A 175 -4.48 -36.18 -28.34
N GLY A 176 -5.16 -35.56 -29.33
CA GLY A 176 -6.52 -35.02 -29.23
C GLY A 176 -6.86 -34.32 -27.91
N TYR A 177 -6.57 -33.01 -27.83
CA TYR A 177 -6.77 -32.16 -26.65
C TYR A 177 -8.24 -32.06 -26.24
N ASN A 178 -8.74 -33.07 -25.53
CA ASN A 178 -10.03 -33.07 -24.83
C ASN A 178 -9.87 -32.85 -23.31
N GLY A 179 -8.69 -32.43 -22.86
CA GLY A 179 -8.32 -32.41 -21.45
C GLY A 179 -8.15 -31.02 -20.87
N LEU A 180 -9.15 -30.14 -20.92
CA LEU A 180 -9.21 -29.03 -19.96
C LEU A 180 -9.50 -29.63 -18.57
N ALA A 181 -8.69 -29.29 -17.57
CA ALA A 181 -8.88 -29.67 -16.18
C ALA A 181 -9.00 -28.42 -15.30
N TRP A 182 -9.58 -28.60 -14.12
CA TRP A 182 -9.85 -27.55 -13.16
C TRP A 182 -9.18 -27.88 -11.83
N ASP A 183 -8.09 -27.19 -11.51
CA ASP A 183 -7.30 -27.46 -10.30
C ASP A 183 -7.54 -26.41 -9.23
N LYS A 184 -7.71 -26.86 -8.00
CA LYS A 184 -8.08 -26.01 -6.87
C LYS A 184 -6.89 -25.16 -6.43
N ILE A 185 -7.12 -23.87 -6.23
CA ILE A 185 -6.20 -22.97 -5.55
C ILE A 185 -6.00 -23.48 -4.12
N ALA A 186 -4.76 -23.84 -3.80
CA ALA A 186 -4.34 -24.34 -2.49
C ALA A 186 -3.74 -23.23 -1.61
N ARG A 187 -3.14 -22.20 -2.23
CA ARG A 187 -2.48 -21.10 -1.52
C ARG A 187 -2.51 -19.82 -2.36
N ILE A 188 -2.64 -18.68 -1.68
CA ILE A 188 -2.49 -17.34 -2.26
C ILE A 188 -1.52 -16.59 -1.34
N GLU A 189 -0.49 -15.95 -1.89
CA GLU A 189 0.56 -15.24 -1.15
C GLU A 189 0.82 -13.88 -1.77
N THR A 190 1.00 -12.84 -0.97
CA THR A 190 1.51 -11.55 -1.45
C THR A 190 3.04 -11.55 -1.42
N LEU A 191 3.66 -11.15 -2.50
CA LEU A 191 5.11 -11.01 -2.68
C LEU A 191 5.46 -9.55 -2.91
N GLU A 192 6.57 -9.08 -2.36
CA GLU A 192 7.12 -7.77 -2.74
C GLU A 192 7.60 -7.85 -4.19
N ASN A 193 7.39 -6.79 -4.98
CA ASN A 193 7.90 -6.76 -6.33
C ASN A 193 9.40 -6.41 -6.27
N GLU A 194 10.27 -7.39 -6.48
CA GLU A 194 11.73 -7.22 -6.39
C GLU A 194 12.34 -6.63 -7.67
N GLU A 195 11.67 -6.76 -8.82
CA GLU A 195 12.22 -6.38 -10.13
C GLU A 195 11.68 -5.05 -10.68
N ASP A 196 10.88 -4.31 -9.90
CA ASP A 196 10.17 -3.06 -10.27
C ASP A 196 9.27 -3.13 -11.52
N PHE A 197 9.35 -4.17 -12.36
CA PHE A 197 8.64 -4.32 -13.63
C PHE A 197 7.76 -5.57 -13.67
N VAL A 198 6.60 -5.44 -14.31
CA VAL A 198 5.67 -6.52 -14.63
C VAL A 198 5.41 -6.57 -16.12
N TYR A 199 4.98 -7.73 -16.61
CA TYR A 199 4.87 -8.04 -18.03
C TYR A 199 3.48 -8.51 -18.39
N ASP A 200 3.03 -8.22 -19.61
CA ASP A 200 1.75 -8.70 -20.15
C ASP A 200 1.93 -9.19 -21.59
N LEU A 201 1.14 -10.18 -21.98
CA LEU A 201 1.20 -10.82 -23.30
C LEU A 201 -0.20 -10.99 -23.86
N SER A 202 -0.56 -10.23 -24.89
CA SER A 202 -1.86 -10.37 -25.55
C SER A 202 -1.81 -11.40 -26.67
N VAL A 203 -2.94 -12.06 -26.91
CA VAL A 203 -3.09 -13.12 -27.92
C VAL A 203 -4.19 -12.72 -28.89
N GLU A 204 -3.98 -12.98 -30.18
CA GLU A 204 -4.97 -12.70 -31.23
C GLU A 204 -6.26 -13.51 -31.02
N GLY A 205 -7.38 -12.81 -30.81
CA GLY A 205 -8.72 -13.40 -30.75
C GLY A 205 -9.13 -14.04 -29.41
N ASN A 206 -8.21 -14.18 -28.45
CA ASN A 206 -8.49 -14.74 -27.12
C ASN A 206 -7.88 -13.87 -26.01
N GLU A 207 -8.61 -13.66 -24.91
CA GLU A 207 -8.21 -12.78 -23.80
C GLU A 207 -7.38 -13.49 -22.71
N ASN A 208 -6.72 -14.58 -23.07
CA ASN A 208 -5.89 -15.37 -22.16
C ASN A 208 -4.75 -16.07 -22.90
N PHE A 209 -3.72 -16.42 -22.13
CA PHE A 209 -2.61 -17.25 -22.60
C PHE A 209 -2.19 -18.25 -21.54
N MET A 210 -1.45 -19.26 -21.97
CA MET A 210 -1.00 -20.35 -21.12
C MET A 210 0.42 -20.11 -20.63
N LEU A 211 0.63 -20.26 -19.32
CA LEU A 211 1.95 -20.37 -18.72
C LEU A 211 2.56 -21.75 -19.05
N ALA A 212 3.89 -21.88 -18.95
CA ALA A 212 4.60 -23.12 -19.23
C ALA A 212 4.22 -24.27 -18.28
N ASN A 213 3.71 -23.94 -17.09
CA ASN A 213 3.15 -24.92 -16.16
C ASN A 213 1.69 -25.30 -16.48
N GLY A 214 1.13 -24.79 -17.59
CA GLY A 214 -0.17 -25.15 -18.13
C GLY A 214 -1.36 -24.42 -17.51
N ILE A 215 -1.17 -23.39 -16.67
CA ILE A 215 -2.25 -22.52 -16.16
C ILE A 215 -2.61 -21.48 -17.22
N PHE A 216 -3.91 -21.24 -17.45
CA PHE A 216 -4.37 -20.10 -18.25
C PHE A 216 -4.62 -18.86 -17.39
N ILE A 217 -4.18 -17.70 -17.88
CA ILE A 217 -4.26 -16.41 -17.19
C ILE A 217 -4.93 -15.35 -18.08
N HIS A 218 -5.64 -14.40 -17.48
CA HIS A 218 -6.55 -13.50 -18.19
C HIS A 218 -6.02 -12.08 -18.25
N ASN A 219 -6.05 -11.46 -19.43
CA ASN A 219 -5.60 -10.07 -19.62
C ASN A 219 -6.82 -9.15 -19.75
N SER A 220 -6.84 -7.95 -19.14
CA SER A 220 -7.77 -6.91 -19.62
C SER A 220 -7.55 -5.49 -19.07
N VAL A 221 -7.54 -4.51 -19.98
CA VAL A 221 -7.80 -3.05 -19.81
C VAL A 221 -8.70 -2.64 -20.99
N ILE A 222 -9.74 -1.79 -20.85
CA ILE A 222 -10.64 -1.43 -21.98
C ILE A 222 -9.83 -0.88 -23.15
N PHE A 223 -8.90 0.05 -22.89
CA PHE A 223 -8.05 0.61 -23.93
C PHE A 223 -7.21 -0.48 -24.64
N ASN A 224 -6.67 -1.44 -23.88
CA ASN A 224 -5.91 -2.57 -24.43
C ASN A 224 -6.78 -3.56 -25.22
N GLN A 225 -8.01 -3.81 -24.75
CA GLN A 225 -9.01 -4.64 -25.45
C GLN A 225 -9.38 -4.00 -26.79
N LEU A 226 -9.48 -2.67 -26.81
CA LEU A 226 -9.85 -1.93 -28.01
C LEU A 226 -8.70 -1.76 -28.99
N THR A 227 -7.48 -1.46 -28.54
CA THR A 227 -6.39 -1.07 -29.44
C THR A 227 -5.38 -2.16 -29.72
N GLY A 228 -5.37 -3.23 -28.92
CA GLY A 228 -4.35 -4.27 -29.01
C GLY A 228 -2.95 -3.64 -28.96
N LEU A 229 -2.17 -3.85 -30.03
CA LEU A 229 -0.73 -3.57 -30.13
C LEU A 229 -0.45 -2.24 -30.83
N ASN A 230 -1.44 -1.69 -31.52
CA ASN A 230 -1.25 -0.55 -32.39
C ASN A 230 -1.29 0.74 -31.58
N GLN A 231 -0.67 0.73 -30.40
CA GLN A 231 -0.65 1.85 -29.47
C GLN A 231 0.63 2.68 -29.69
N THR A 232 0.54 3.96 -29.40
CA THR A 232 1.63 4.92 -29.35
C THR A 232 1.38 5.79 -28.14
N VAL A 233 2.22 5.67 -27.11
CA VAL A 233 2.16 6.51 -25.93
C VAL A 233 3.28 7.53 -26.00
N GLY A 234 2.93 8.80 -25.84
CA GLY A 234 3.85 9.92 -25.77
C GLY A 234 3.44 10.89 -24.68
N ASN A 235 3.96 12.11 -24.73
CA ASN A 235 3.51 13.19 -23.85
C ASN A 235 2.65 14.20 -24.60
N TRP A 236 1.71 14.81 -23.90
CA TRP A 236 0.99 15.96 -24.44
C TRP A 236 1.96 17.12 -24.72
N PRO A 237 1.82 17.86 -25.85
CA PRO A 237 2.76 18.92 -26.22
C PRO A 237 3.01 19.93 -25.10
N GLY A 238 4.25 20.01 -24.62
CA GLY A 238 4.65 20.95 -23.57
C GLY A 238 4.12 20.64 -22.17
N LYS A 239 3.66 19.40 -21.90
CA LYS A 239 3.13 18.96 -20.61
C LYS A 239 3.77 17.64 -20.18
N THR A 240 3.80 17.36 -18.88
CA THR A 240 4.28 16.10 -18.28
C THR A 240 3.19 15.02 -18.17
N VAL A 241 2.08 15.21 -18.90
CA VAL A 241 0.93 14.30 -18.87
C VAL A 241 1.08 13.30 -20.02
N GLU A 242 0.89 12.02 -19.73
CA GLU A 242 0.95 10.94 -20.71
C GLU A 242 -0.23 11.00 -21.70
N ARG A 243 0.04 10.63 -22.95
CA ARG A 243 -0.91 10.58 -24.05
C ARG A 243 -0.84 9.21 -24.71
N ALA A 244 -1.80 8.35 -24.42
CA ALA A 244 -1.93 7.04 -25.06
C ALA A 244 -2.84 7.14 -26.29
N GLU A 245 -2.35 6.84 -27.49
CA GLU A 245 -3.19 6.64 -28.69
C GLU A 245 -3.03 5.23 -29.22
N GLY A 246 -4.02 4.70 -29.94
CA GLY A 246 -3.90 3.43 -30.62
C GLY A 246 -4.83 3.30 -31.81
N THR A 247 -4.63 2.28 -32.66
CA THR A 247 -5.44 2.08 -33.88
C THR A 247 -6.16 0.74 -33.87
N LEU A 248 -7.48 0.77 -33.82
CA LEU A 248 -8.37 -0.39 -33.93
C LEU A 248 -8.86 -0.53 -35.37
N TYR A 249 -8.82 -1.74 -35.93
CA TYR A 249 -9.48 -2.06 -37.19
C TYR A 249 -10.75 -2.86 -36.89
N PHE A 250 -11.91 -2.31 -37.21
CA PHE A 250 -13.20 -2.94 -36.90
C PHE A 250 -14.17 -2.80 -38.07
N LYS A 251 -14.67 -3.94 -38.60
CA LYS A 251 -15.66 -3.99 -39.71
C LYS A 251 -15.33 -3.08 -40.92
N GLY A 252 -14.06 -2.97 -41.29
CA GLY A 252 -13.59 -2.14 -42.42
C GLY A 252 -13.31 -0.67 -42.08
N TYR A 253 -13.45 -0.27 -40.82
CA TYR A 253 -13.06 1.05 -40.32
C TYR A 253 -11.69 0.97 -39.66
N ARG A 254 -10.91 2.04 -39.82
CA ARG A 254 -9.70 2.28 -39.04
C ARG A 254 -10.01 3.35 -38.01
N ILE A 255 -10.05 2.95 -36.75
CA ILE A 255 -10.49 3.77 -35.65
C ILE A 255 -9.24 4.18 -34.85
N LYS A 256 -8.93 5.47 -34.83
CA LYS A 256 -7.88 6.00 -33.95
C LYS A 256 -8.49 6.20 -32.57
N ILE A 257 -8.07 5.43 -31.58
CA ILE A 257 -8.54 5.50 -30.20
C ILE A 257 -7.51 6.30 -29.41
N LEU A 258 -7.92 7.35 -28.73
CA LEU A 258 -7.07 8.11 -27.81
C LEU A 258 -7.58 7.89 -26.39
N ASP A 259 -6.69 7.53 -25.48
CA ASP A 259 -6.97 7.50 -24.05
C ASP A 259 -6.74 8.89 -23.46
N LEU A 260 -7.77 9.45 -22.84
CA LEU A 260 -7.65 10.69 -22.09
C LEU A 260 -7.26 10.37 -20.64
N PRO A 261 -6.50 11.25 -19.97
CA PRO A 261 -6.16 11.08 -18.56
C PRO A 261 -7.40 10.78 -17.70
N GLY A 262 -7.26 9.84 -16.77
CA GLY A 262 -8.35 9.44 -15.87
C GLY A 262 -8.73 10.55 -14.90
N ILE A 263 -9.76 11.32 -15.25
CA ILE A 263 -10.23 12.48 -14.47
C ILE A 263 -11.65 12.29 -13.96
N TYR A 264 -11.96 12.98 -12.84
CA TYR A 264 -13.29 12.94 -12.22
C TYR A 264 -14.13 14.18 -12.51
N SER A 265 -13.52 15.25 -13.04
CA SER A 265 -14.21 16.48 -13.41
C SER A 265 -13.42 17.26 -14.47
N LEU A 266 -14.08 18.17 -15.19
CA LEU A 266 -13.47 19.11 -16.13
C LEU A 266 -13.20 20.47 -15.47
N SER A 267 -12.58 20.47 -14.28
CA SER A 267 -12.10 21.71 -13.64
C SER A 267 -10.68 22.09 -14.10
N ALA A 268 -10.13 23.16 -13.54
CA ALA A 268 -8.79 23.67 -13.85
C ALA A 268 -7.77 23.37 -12.72
N PHE A 269 -8.07 22.43 -11.82
CA PHE A 269 -7.23 22.18 -10.64
C PHE A 269 -6.01 21.30 -10.93
N SER A 270 -6.06 20.48 -11.98
CA SER A 270 -4.95 19.62 -12.39
C SER A 270 -4.62 19.77 -13.87
N MET A 271 -3.35 19.49 -14.24
CA MET A 271 -2.93 19.56 -15.63
C MET A 271 -3.63 18.52 -16.51
N GLU A 272 -3.95 17.35 -15.95
CA GLU A 272 -4.68 16.27 -16.58
C GLU A 272 -6.10 16.70 -16.98
N GLU A 273 -6.81 17.39 -16.09
CA GLU A 273 -8.15 17.92 -16.36
C GLU A 273 -8.13 18.97 -17.47
N ILE A 274 -7.15 19.88 -17.43
CA ILE A 274 -6.97 20.93 -18.46
C ILE A 274 -6.69 20.29 -19.83
N VAL A 275 -5.82 19.28 -19.88
CA VAL A 275 -5.45 18.57 -21.11
C VAL A 275 -6.63 17.83 -21.72
N ALA A 276 -7.37 17.05 -20.92
CA ALA A 276 -8.54 16.32 -21.41
C ALA A 276 -9.63 17.28 -21.92
N ARG A 277 -9.89 18.36 -21.16
CA ARG A 277 -10.85 19.41 -21.54
C ARG A 277 -10.48 20.08 -22.86
N ASP A 278 -9.23 20.52 -23.00
CA ASP A 278 -8.78 21.22 -24.21
C ASP A 278 -8.75 20.28 -25.42
N TYR A 279 -8.37 19.01 -25.25
CA TYR A 279 -8.48 18.04 -26.33
C TYR A 279 -9.92 17.84 -26.79
N ILE A 280 -10.85 17.57 -25.86
CA ILE A 280 -12.26 17.34 -26.19
C ILE A 280 -12.86 18.56 -26.90
N ALA A 281 -12.57 19.76 -26.41
CA ALA A 281 -13.17 20.98 -26.94
C ALA A 281 -12.53 21.46 -28.25
N ILE A 282 -11.20 21.39 -28.38
CA ILE A 282 -10.44 21.95 -29.51
C ILE A 282 -10.30 20.92 -30.64
N GLU A 283 -9.78 19.73 -30.32
CA GLU A 283 -9.51 18.69 -31.32
C GLU A 283 -10.79 17.97 -31.75
N ARG A 284 -11.84 18.01 -30.91
CA ARG A 284 -13.20 17.49 -31.18
C ARG A 284 -13.18 16.08 -31.76
N PRO A 285 -12.96 15.04 -30.93
CA PRO A 285 -13.03 13.66 -31.38
C PRO A 285 -14.39 13.36 -32.04
N ASP A 286 -14.40 12.50 -33.06
CA ASP A 286 -15.60 12.15 -33.80
C ASP A 286 -16.65 11.47 -32.89
N VAL A 287 -16.19 10.64 -31.94
CA VAL A 287 -17.03 10.02 -30.91
C VAL A 287 -16.26 9.92 -29.59
N ILE A 288 -16.91 10.22 -28.47
CA ILE A 288 -16.40 9.96 -27.13
C ILE A 288 -17.02 8.69 -26.57
N ILE A 289 -16.20 7.77 -26.08
CA ILE A 289 -16.64 6.68 -25.21
C ILE A 289 -16.36 7.10 -23.78
N ASN A 290 -17.43 7.40 -23.05
CA ASN A 290 -17.39 7.73 -21.63
C ASN A 290 -17.48 6.45 -20.79
N VAL A 291 -16.38 6.09 -20.14
CA VAL A 291 -16.27 4.88 -19.30
C VAL A 291 -16.72 5.21 -17.89
N VAL A 292 -17.82 4.58 -17.47
CA VAL A 292 -18.51 4.87 -16.20
C VAL A 292 -18.55 3.62 -15.33
N ASP A 293 -18.01 3.69 -14.11
CA ASP A 293 -18.14 2.60 -13.13
C ASP A 293 -19.58 2.54 -12.57
N ALA A 294 -20.28 1.45 -12.90
CA ALA A 294 -21.62 1.14 -12.43
C ALA A 294 -21.73 1.06 -10.89
N SER A 295 -20.66 0.66 -10.20
CA SER A 295 -20.63 0.48 -8.74
C SER A 295 -20.59 1.80 -7.95
N VAL A 296 -20.25 2.92 -8.63
CA VAL A 296 -20.20 4.28 -8.08
C VAL A 296 -20.81 5.27 -9.10
N LEU A 297 -22.01 4.94 -9.60
CA LEU A 297 -22.65 5.62 -10.72
C LEU A 297 -22.85 7.14 -10.49
N GLU A 298 -23.28 7.56 -9.30
CA GLU A 298 -23.53 8.97 -8.96
C GLU A 298 -22.29 9.85 -9.21
N ARG A 299 -21.13 9.43 -8.68
CA ARG A 299 -19.87 10.16 -8.85
C ARG A 299 -19.44 10.27 -10.32
N ASN A 300 -19.64 9.21 -11.11
CA ASN A 300 -19.24 9.18 -12.51
C ASN A 300 -20.20 9.94 -13.43
N LEU A 301 -21.50 9.99 -13.09
CA LEU A 301 -22.48 10.78 -13.84
C LEU A 301 -22.23 12.29 -13.74
N TYR A 302 -21.59 12.76 -12.66
CA TYR A 302 -21.16 14.16 -12.56
C TYR A 302 -20.25 14.56 -13.74
N PHE A 303 -19.22 13.76 -14.02
CA PHE A 303 -18.33 13.97 -15.17
C PHE A 303 -19.08 13.84 -16.50
N THR A 304 -20.00 12.88 -16.59
CA THR A 304 -20.86 12.67 -17.76
C THR A 304 -21.67 13.93 -18.11
N LEU A 305 -22.24 14.62 -17.12
CA LEU A 305 -22.96 15.87 -17.34
C LEU A 305 -22.05 16.94 -17.96
N GLN A 306 -20.82 17.08 -17.48
CA GLN A 306 -19.88 18.07 -18.03
C GLN A 306 -19.47 17.76 -19.48
N LEU A 307 -19.37 16.48 -19.84
CA LEU A 307 -19.15 16.07 -21.24
C LEU A 307 -20.35 16.43 -22.13
N LEU A 308 -21.58 16.26 -21.63
CA LEU A 308 -22.81 16.65 -22.35
C LEU A 308 -22.86 18.17 -22.60
N GLU A 309 -22.37 19.00 -21.66
CA GLU A 309 -22.28 20.46 -21.83
C GLU A 309 -21.37 20.88 -23.00
N LEU A 310 -20.36 20.07 -23.32
CA LEU A 310 -19.44 20.29 -24.44
C LEU A 310 -20.04 19.93 -25.82
N LYS A 311 -21.26 19.35 -25.86
CA LYS A 311 -22.00 18.99 -27.08
C LYS A 311 -21.23 18.10 -28.06
N VAL A 312 -20.36 17.25 -27.53
CA VAL A 312 -19.60 16.26 -28.32
C VAL A 312 -20.44 14.99 -28.49
N PRO A 313 -20.38 14.32 -29.65
CA PRO A 313 -21.00 13.00 -29.84
C PRO A 313 -20.44 12.01 -28.82
N MET A 314 -21.29 11.41 -27.98
CA MET A 314 -20.84 10.51 -26.93
C MET A 314 -21.69 9.25 -26.78
N ILE A 315 -21.04 8.18 -26.33
CA ILE A 315 -21.62 6.90 -25.94
C ILE A 315 -21.08 6.57 -24.55
N MET A 316 -21.89 5.94 -23.71
CA MET A 316 -21.47 5.51 -22.38
C MET A 316 -21.18 4.01 -22.36
N ALA A 317 -19.99 3.65 -21.90
CA ALA A 317 -19.63 2.30 -21.49
C ALA A 317 -19.89 2.18 -19.99
N LEU A 318 -21.03 1.60 -19.61
CA LEU A 318 -21.38 1.36 -18.21
C LEU A 318 -20.64 0.09 -17.75
N ASN A 319 -19.45 0.27 -17.19
CA ASN A 319 -18.51 -0.79 -16.85
C ASN A 319 -18.74 -1.32 -15.42
N GLN A 320 -18.20 -2.51 -15.11
CA GLN A 320 -18.26 -3.15 -13.78
C GLN A 320 -19.70 -3.44 -13.28
N ILE A 321 -20.60 -3.82 -14.19
CA ILE A 321 -22.00 -4.15 -13.86
C ILE A 321 -22.13 -5.37 -12.94
N ASP A 322 -21.17 -6.30 -13.00
CA ASP A 322 -21.05 -7.43 -12.10
C ASP A 322 -20.81 -6.96 -10.64
N PHE A 323 -19.99 -5.94 -10.46
CA PHE A 323 -19.69 -5.34 -9.16
C PHE A 323 -20.87 -4.56 -8.59
N ALA A 324 -21.55 -3.76 -9.43
CA ALA A 324 -22.78 -3.07 -9.05
C ALA A 324 -23.84 -4.07 -8.54
N SER A 325 -23.99 -5.19 -9.25
CA SER A 325 -24.92 -6.27 -8.87
C SER A 325 -24.57 -6.88 -7.51
N LYS A 326 -23.27 -7.10 -7.21
CA LYS A 326 -22.79 -7.59 -5.89
C LYS A 326 -23.13 -6.62 -4.74
N LYS A 327 -23.10 -5.30 -5.00
CA LYS A 327 -23.51 -4.26 -4.03
C LYS A 327 -25.03 -4.13 -3.87
N GLY A 328 -25.82 -4.97 -4.54
CA GLY A 328 -27.29 -4.88 -4.52
C GLY A 328 -27.86 -3.77 -5.40
N LEU A 329 -27.05 -3.19 -6.29
CA LEU A 329 -27.47 -2.16 -7.23
C LEU A 329 -27.88 -2.80 -8.56
N ARG A 330 -29.13 -2.62 -8.95
CA ARG A 330 -29.60 -2.96 -10.31
C ARG A 330 -29.82 -1.69 -11.10
N ILE A 331 -29.04 -1.51 -12.15
CA ILE A 331 -29.08 -0.31 -13.01
C ILE A 331 -29.85 -0.65 -14.27
N ASP A 332 -30.88 0.16 -14.55
CA ASP A 332 -31.66 0.12 -15.76
C ASP A 332 -30.96 0.97 -16.84
N HIS A 333 -30.07 0.33 -17.61
CA HIS A 333 -29.24 1.01 -18.61
C HIS A 333 -30.07 1.54 -19.78
N GLU A 334 -31.18 0.90 -20.16
CA GLU A 334 -32.08 1.38 -21.22
C GLU A 334 -32.79 2.67 -20.79
N LYS A 335 -33.31 2.69 -19.56
CA LYS A 335 -33.91 3.90 -19.00
C LYS A 335 -32.88 5.03 -18.88
N LEU A 336 -31.66 4.73 -18.42
CA LEU A 336 -30.58 5.71 -18.36
C LEU A 336 -30.22 6.24 -19.76
N SER A 337 -30.19 5.38 -20.78
CA SER A 337 -29.97 5.75 -22.17
C SER A 337 -31.06 6.69 -22.72
N ASN A 338 -32.33 6.38 -22.44
CA ASN A 338 -33.45 7.21 -22.85
C ASN A 338 -33.43 8.60 -22.20
N ILE A 339 -33.07 8.67 -20.91
CA ILE A 339 -33.03 9.95 -20.20
C ILE A 339 -31.84 10.80 -20.66
N LEU A 340 -30.65 10.21 -20.75
CA LEU A 340 -29.44 10.94 -21.17
C LEU A 340 -29.45 11.28 -22.67
N GLY A 341 -30.25 10.58 -23.48
CA GLY A 341 -30.32 10.78 -24.93
C GLY A 341 -29.07 10.30 -25.68
N ILE A 342 -28.27 9.44 -25.04
CA ILE A 342 -27.06 8.81 -25.58
C ILE A 342 -27.13 7.29 -25.37
N PRO A 343 -26.53 6.47 -26.24
CA PRO A 343 -26.45 5.02 -26.02
C PRO A 343 -25.68 4.69 -24.74
N VAL A 344 -26.26 3.84 -23.89
CA VAL A 344 -25.61 3.31 -22.69
C VAL A 344 -25.46 1.81 -22.84
N ILE A 345 -24.22 1.37 -23.03
CA ILE A 345 -23.89 -0.03 -23.28
C ILE A 345 -23.36 -0.65 -21.98
N PRO A 346 -24.00 -1.71 -21.46
CA PRO A 346 -23.50 -2.44 -20.31
C PRO A 346 -22.23 -3.20 -20.71
N THR A 347 -21.15 -3.00 -19.96
CA THR A 347 -19.85 -3.62 -20.25
C THR A 347 -19.26 -4.28 -19.01
N ILE A 348 -18.52 -5.36 -19.26
CA ILE A 348 -17.59 -5.94 -18.31
C ILE A 348 -16.26 -5.97 -19.04
N ALA A 349 -15.47 -4.91 -18.88
CA ALA A 349 -14.15 -4.77 -19.51
C ALA A 349 -13.30 -6.03 -19.34
N VAL A 350 -13.39 -6.62 -18.16
CA VAL A 350 -12.68 -7.82 -17.75
C VAL A 350 -12.96 -9.00 -18.66
N THR A 351 -14.18 -9.20 -19.16
CA THR A 351 -14.55 -10.39 -19.93
C THR A 351 -14.81 -10.08 -21.41
N GLY A 352 -14.46 -8.87 -21.88
CA GLY A 352 -14.84 -8.37 -23.21
C GLY A 352 -16.34 -8.16 -23.43
N SER A 353 -17.17 -8.50 -22.44
CA SER A 353 -18.63 -8.49 -22.59
C SER A 353 -19.12 -7.07 -22.85
N GLY A 354 -19.83 -6.90 -23.96
CA GLY A 354 -20.38 -5.61 -24.39
C GLY A 354 -19.41 -4.72 -25.18
N ILE A 355 -18.14 -5.09 -25.34
CA ILE A 355 -17.14 -4.28 -26.07
C ILE A 355 -17.44 -4.25 -27.58
N ASP A 356 -17.77 -5.39 -28.20
CA ASP A 356 -18.17 -5.44 -29.61
C ASP A 356 -19.44 -4.62 -29.89
N GLN A 357 -20.39 -4.65 -28.95
CA GLN A 357 -21.60 -3.84 -29.01
C GLN A 357 -21.27 -2.36 -28.87
N LEU A 358 -20.36 -2.00 -27.95
CA LEU A 358 -19.88 -0.64 -27.74
C LEU A 358 -19.25 -0.06 -29.02
N ILE A 359 -18.32 -0.79 -29.64
CA ILE A 359 -17.65 -0.32 -30.87
C ILE A 359 -18.60 -0.32 -32.07
N SER A 360 -19.46 -1.34 -32.20
CA SER A 360 -20.50 -1.33 -33.25
C SER A 360 -21.45 -0.14 -33.11
N THR A 361 -21.75 0.30 -31.88
CA THR A 361 -22.57 1.48 -31.61
C THR A 361 -21.80 2.77 -31.92
N ALA A 362 -20.49 2.83 -31.61
CA ALA A 362 -19.63 3.96 -31.97
C ALA A 362 -19.52 4.18 -33.48
N VAL A 363 -19.36 3.11 -34.26
CA VAL A 363 -19.38 3.18 -35.72
C VAL A 363 -20.74 3.69 -36.23
N GLN A 364 -21.85 3.18 -35.68
CA GLN A 364 -23.19 3.63 -36.08
C GLN A 364 -23.47 5.10 -35.73
N ALA A 365 -22.94 5.57 -34.59
CA ALA A 365 -23.03 6.97 -34.20
C ALA A 365 -22.20 7.87 -35.13
N TYR A 366 -20.97 7.45 -35.48
CA TYR A 366 -20.11 8.13 -36.45
C TYR A 366 -20.76 8.23 -37.83
N GLU A 367 -21.39 7.16 -38.33
CA GLU A 367 -22.09 7.15 -39.61
C GLU A 367 -23.41 7.94 -39.61
N GLY A 368 -23.85 8.44 -38.45
CA GLY A 368 -25.13 9.13 -38.29
C GLY A 368 -26.36 8.21 -38.42
N ARG A 369 -26.16 6.88 -38.32
CA ARG A 369 -27.26 5.89 -38.28
C ARG A 369 -28.01 5.97 -36.95
N ILE A 370 -27.29 6.24 -35.87
CA ILE A 370 -27.86 6.59 -34.56
C ILE A 370 -27.86 8.10 -34.42
N LYS A 371 -29.04 8.71 -34.33
CA LYS A 371 -29.17 10.12 -33.97
C LYS A 371 -28.97 10.28 -32.48
N LEU A 372 -27.79 10.79 -32.09
CA LEU A 372 -27.55 11.24 -30.73
C LEU A 372 -28.40 12.50 -30.49
N ASN A 373 -29.22 12.50 -29.45
CA ASN A 373 -29.99 13.67 -29.02
C ASN A 373 -29.72 13.89 -27.52
N PRO A 374 -28.50 14.33 -27.17
CA PRO A 374 -28.08 14.36 -25.79
C PRO A 374 -28.97 15.29 -24.96
N MET A 375 -29.26 14.90 -23.73
CA MET A 375 -30.08 15.67 -22.80
C MET A 375 -29.55 17.10 -22.67
N LYS A 376 -30.43 18.08 -22.86
CA LYS A 376 -30.10 19.48 -22.59
C LYS A 376 -30.14 19.71 -21.08
N ILE A 377 -28.98 19.99 -20.49
CA ILE A 377 -28.87 20.35 -19.08
C ILE A 377 -29.51 21.72 -18.86
N THR A 378 -30.55 21.75 -18.02
CA THR A 378 -31.26 22.96 -17.61
C THR A 378 -31.09 23.16 -16.12
N TYR A 379 -30.66 24.35 -15.73
CA TYR A 379 -30.53 24.72 -14.31
C TYR A 379 -31.79 25.44 -13.82
N SER A 380 -31.79 25.83 -12.54
CA SER A 380 -32.75 26.77 -11.98
C SER A 380 -32.97 28.00 -12.87
N LYS A 381 -34.15 28.61 -12.78
CA LYS A 381 -34.58 29.70 -13.67
C LYS A 381 -33.60 30.87 -13.68
N GLU A 382 -33.14 31.29 -12.50
CA GLU A 382 -32.23 32.43 -12.33
C GLU A 382 -30.86 32.15 -12.96
N LEU A 383 -30.33 30.94 -12.75
CA LEU A 383 -29.04 30.52 -13.30
C LEU A 383 -29.13 30.33 -14.82
N GLU A 384 -30.21 29.75 -15.31
CA GLU A 384 -30.47 29.57 -16.73
C GLU A 384 -30.61 30.91 -17.46
N ASP A 385 -31.27 31.90 -16.86
CA ASP A 385 -31.39 33.25 -17.41
C ASP A 385 -30.02 33.95 -17.48
N ALA A 386 -29.16 33.77 -16.46
CA ALA A 386 -27.79 34.27 -16.48
C ALA A 386 -26.94 33.60 -17.57
N VAL A 387 -27.01 32.27 -17.69
CA VAL A 387 -26.32 31.50 -18.73
C VAL A 387 -26.76 31.95 -20.13
N ARG A 388 -28.06 32.15 -20.38
CA ARG A 388 -28.58 32.61 -21.68
C ARG A 388 -28.11 34.02 -22.05
N LYS A 389 -28.11 34.95 -21.07
CA LYS A 389 -27.62 36.31 -21.28
C LYS A 389 -26.13 36.29 -21.64
N LEU A 390 -25.32 35.53 -20.92
CA LEU A 390 -23.89 35.38 -21.21
C LEU A 390 -23.64 34.68 -22.54
N GLU A 391 -24.35 33.58 -22.84
CA GLU A 391 -24.23 32.85 -24.09
C GLU A 391 -24.49 33.75 -25.31
N ALA A 392 -25.55 34.54 -25.28
CA ALA A 392 -25.87 35.50 -26.34
C ALA A 392 -24.78 36.59 -26.48
N TYR A 393 -24.23 37.06 -25.36
CA TYR A 393 -23.20 38.08 -25.34
C TYR A 393 -21.84 37.55 -25.84
N ILE A 394 -21.47 36.31 -25.47
CA ILE A 394 -20.26 35.62 -25.93
C ILE A 394 -20.33 35.38 -27.44
N ASN A 395 -21.47 34.91 -27.96
CA ASN A 395 -21.67 34.71 -29.39
C ASN A 395 -21.48 36.00 -30.21
N LYS A 396 -21.89 37.14 -29.65
CA LYS A 396 -21.77 38.45 -30.31
C LYS A 396 -20.35 39.02 -30.27
N ASN A 397 -19.68 38.93 -29.12
CA ASN A 397 -18.42 39.66 -28.87
C ASN A 397 -17.16 38.78 -28.96
N LEU A 398 -17.28 37.45 -28.85
CA LEU A 398 -16.14 36.52 -28.88
C LEU A 398 -16.34 35.42 -29.94
N PRO A 399 -16.59 35.75 -31.22
CA PRO A 399 -16.89 34.77 -32.26
C PRO A 399 -15.76 33.75 -32.45
N ASN A 400 -14.49 34.18 -32.29
CA ASN A 400 -13.34 33.29 -32.41
C ASN A 400 -13.29 32.24 -31.29
N LEU A 401 -13.59 32.62 -30.05
CA LEU A 401 -13.58 31.68 -28.92
C LEU A 401 -14.82 30.78 -28.93
N ALA A 402 -15.99 31.35 -29.29
CA ALA A 402 -17.24 30.64 -29.50
C ALA A 402 -17.19 29.60 -30.65
N SER A 403 -16.28 29.78 -31.61
CA SER A 403 -16.06 28.79 -32.66
C SER A 403 -15.34 27.53 -32.13
N LYS A 404 -14.47 27.70 -31.12
CA LYS A 404 -13.68 26.62 -30.51
C LYS A 404 -14.46 25.93 -29.40
N TYR A 405 -14.99 26.69 -28.44
CA TYR A 405 -15.77 26.16 -27.32
C TYR A 405 -17.25 26.52 -27.47
N PRO A 406 -18.18 25.63 -27.08
CA PRO A 406 -19.60 25.97 -27.07
C PRO A 406 -19.87 27.20 -26.18
N SER A 407 -20.54 28.21 -26.72
CA SER A 407 -20.79 29.48 -26.02
C SER A 407 -21.56 29.31 -24.70
N ARG A 408 -22.47 28.32 -24.65
CA ARG A 408 -23.14 27.94 -23.40
C ARG A 408 -22.16 27.42 -22.35
N TRP A 409 -21.21 26.58 -22.75
CA TRP A 409 -20.19 26.02 -21.85
C TRP A 409 -19.25 27.12 -21.35
N LEU A 410 -18.84 28.05 -22.21
CA LEU A 410 -18.07 29.24 -21.81
C LEU A 410 -18.85 30.09 -20.79
N ALA A 411 -20.15 30.30 -21.00
CA ALA A 411 -21.00 31.03 -20.05
C ALA A 411 -21.05 30.34 -18.68
N ILE A 412 -21.23 29.01 -18.66
CA ILE A 412 -21.24 28.22 -17.41
C ILE A 412 -19.88 28.35 -16.71
N LYS A 413 -18.77 28.20 -17.42
CA LYS A 413 -17.42 28.27 -16.86
C LYS A 413 -17.03 29.65 -16.32
N LEU A 414 -17.52 30.72 -16.95
CA LEU A 414 -17.36 32.08 -16.42
C LEU A 414 -18.18 32.31 -15.14
N ILE A 415 -19.34 31.67 -15.01
CA ILE A 415 -20.10 31.69 -13.75
C ILE A 415 -19.38 30.86 -12.68
N GLU A 416 -18.69 29.77 -13.05
CA GLU A 416 -17.84 28.98 -12.14
C GLU A 416 -16.53 29.68 -11.72
N LYS A 417 -16.21 30.87 -12.26
CA LYS A 417 -14.93 31.56 -12.03
C LYS A 417 -13.72 30.68 -12.38
N ASP A 418 -13.80 29.94 -13.51
CA ASP A 418 -12.71 29.07 -13.98
C ASP A 418 -11.53 29.91 -14.50
N GLU A 419 -10.40 29.86 -13.78
CA GLU A 419 -9.22 30.72 -14.02
C GLU A 419 -8.63 30.59 -15.44
N ASP A 420 -8.65 29.40 -16.02
CA ASP A 420 -8.14 29.16 -17.39
C ASP A 420 -9.06 29.81 -18.44
N VAL A 421 -10.39 29.66 -18.26
CA VAL A 421 -11.36 30.28 -19.17
C VAL A 421 -11.35 31.80 -19.04
N GLU A 422 -11.25 32.34 -17.82
CA GLU A 422 -11.12 33.78 -17.61
C GLU A 422 -9.86 34.35 -18.28
N SER A 423 -8.74 33.64 -18.18
CA SER A 423 -7.47 34.01 -18.83
C SER A 423 -7.60 34.00 -20.37
N LYS A 424 -8.23 32.97 -20.94
CA LYS A 424 -8.50 32.86 -22.39
C LYS A 424 -9.44 33.97 -22.89
N VAL A 425 -10.46 34.33 -22.12
CA VAL A 425 -11.36 35.44 -22.42
C VAL A 425 -10.62 36.77 -22.35
N LYS A 426 -9.83 37.00 -21.29
CA LYS A 426 -9.04 38.23 -21.11
C LYS A 426 -8.05 38.51 -22.24
N ALA A 427 -7.49 37.45 -22.82
CA ALA A 427 -6.58 37.55 -23.97
C ALA A 427 -7.29 37.96 -25.29
N SER A 428 -8.63 37.96 -25.32
CA SER A 428 -9.40 38.34 -26.51
C SER A 428 -9.70 39.85 -26.57
N PRO A 429 -9.75 40.48 -27.75
CA PRO A 429 -9.89 41.95 -27.90
C PRO A 429 -11.11 42.57 -27.19
N ASP A 430 -12.23 41.86 -27.11
CA ASP A 430 -13.46 42.30 -26.41
C ASP A 430 -13.72 41.55 -25.08
N GLY A 431 -12.72 40.81 -24.59
CA GLY A 431 -12.83 39.97 -23.40
C GLY A 431 -13.20 40.71 -22.13
N GLY A 432 -12.68 41.93 -21.95
CA GLY A 432 -12.93 42.75 -20.75
C GLY A 432 -14.42 43.07 -20.54
N ARG A 433 -15.18 43.29 -21.62
CA ARG A 433 -16.63 43.54 -21.53
C ARG A 433 -17.39 42.28 -21.13
N VAL A 434 -17.01 41.12 -21.69
CA VAL A 434 -17.61 39.83 -21.33
C VAL A 434 -17.34 39.48 -19.87
N LEU A 435 -16.11 39.69 -19.39
CA LEU A 435 -15.74 39.47 -17.99
C LEU A 435 -16.53 40.40 -17.07
N SER A 436 -16.69 41.68 -17.40
CA SER A 436 -17.49 42.60 -16.58
C SER A 436 -18.96 42.18 -16.44
N LEU A 437 -19.56 41.68 -17.53
CA LEU A 437 -20.92 41.15 -17.50
C LEU A 437 -21.00 39.85 -16.70
N ALA A 438 -20.02 38.95 -16.86
CA ALA A 438 -19.94 37.72 -16.10
C ALA A 438 -19.83 37.99 -14.60
N SER A 439 -18.92 38.88 -14.18
CA SER A 439 -18.77 39.27 -12.79
C SER A 439 -20.07 39.85 -12.21
N ALA A 440 -20.74 40.75 -12.93
CA ALA A 440 -22.00 41.35 -12.47
C ALA A 440 -23.13 40.33 -12.31
N LEU A 441 -23.26 39.39 -13.26
CA LEU A 441 -24.27 38.32 -13.18
C LEU A 441 -23.95 37.31 -12.08
N THR A 442 -22.67 36.96 -11.93
CA THR A 442 -22.20 36.05 -10.89
C THR A 442 -22.42 36.64 -9.49
N GLU A 443 -22.11 37.93 -9.28
CA GLU A 443 -22.35 38.61 -8.00
C GLU A 443 -23.86 38.67 -7.66
N SER A 444 -24.72 38.94 -8.66
CA SER A 444 -26.17 38.91 -8.48
C SER A 444 -26.69 37.51 -8.10
N LEU A 445 -26.13 36.44 -8.69
CA LEU A 445 -26.45 35.06 -8.33
C LEU A 445 -25.97 34.73 -6.91
N GLU A 446 -24.75 35.12 -6.54
CA GLU A 446 -24.18 34.90 -5.21
C GLU A 446 -25.01 35.59 -4.12
N GLN A 447 -25.50 36.80 -4.37
CA GLN A 447 -26.42 37.52 -3.48
C GLN A 447 -27.78 36.81 -3.35
N THR A 448 -28.30 36.27 -4.44
CA THR A 448 -29.61 35.59 -4.46
C THR A 448 -29.57 34.24 -3.72
N TYR A 449 -28.51 33.46 -3.91
CA TYR A 449 -28.37 32.12 -3.33
C TYR A 449 -27.64 32.08 -1.99
N GLY A 450 -26.97 33.16 -1.58
CA GLY A 450 -26.24 33.27 -0.31
C GLY A 450 -24.99 32.36 -0.23
N LYS A 451 -24.48 31.88 -1.36
CA LYS A 451 -23.32 30.98 -1.46
C LYS A 451 -22.54 31.23 -2.75
N PRO A 452 -21.24 30.89 -2.81
CA PRO A 452 -20.41 31.10 -4.00
C PRO A 452 -20.96 30.41 -5.25
N SER A 453 -20.82 31.05 -6.40
CA SER A 453 -21.33 30.53 -7.68
C SER A 453 -20.81 29.13 -8.08
N PRO A 454 -19.54 28.74 -7.82
CA PRO A 454 -19.08 27.39 -8.16
C PRO A 454 -19.79 26.32 -7.32
N VAL A 455 -20.08 26.63 -6.05
CA VAL A 455 -20.81 25.75 -5.13
C VAL A 455 -22.27 25.61 -5.57
N THR A 456 -22.90 26.70 -6.03
CA THR A 456 -24.27 26.68 -6.57
C THR A 456 -24.36 25.78 -7.79
N LEU A 457 -23.48 25.95 -8.79
CA LEU A 457 -23.46 25.12 -9.99
C LEU A 457 -23.17 23.64 -9.68
N ALA A 458 -22.24 23.37 -8.78
CA ALA A 458 -21.98 22.00 -8.33
C ALA A 458 -23.23 21.38 -7.67
N THR A 459 -23.93 22.13 -6.80
CA THR A 459 -25.16 21.68 -6.14
C THR A 459 -26.25 21.33 -7.16
N GLU A 460 -26.46 22.20 -8.16
CA GLU A 460 -27.45 21.97 -9.23
C GLU A 460 -27.11 20.73 -10.05
N ARG A 461 -25.84 20.54 -10.44
CA ARG A 461 -25.40 19.33 -11.16
C ARG A 461 -25.62 18.06 -10.33
N TYR A 462 -25.25 18.07 -9.04
CA TYR A 462 -25.52 16.93 -8.15
C TYR A 462 -27.02 16.68 -7.97
N GLY A 463 -27.85 17.72 -7.96
CA GLY A 463 -29.31 17.59 -7.99
C GLY A 463 -29.79 16.79 -9.20
N ILE A 464 -29.33 17.17 -10.40
CA ILE A 464 -29.67 16.47 -11.65
C ILE A 464 -29.16 15.03 -11.63
N VAL A 465 -27.91 14.80 -11.22
CA VAL A 465 -27.34 13.44 -11.08
C VAL A 465 -28.17 12.59 -10.13
N ASN A 466 -28.58 13.13 -8.98
CA ASN A 466 -29.40 12.40 -8.01
C ASN A 466 -30.76 11.98 -8.59
N GLU A 467 -31.39 12.83 -9.39
CA GLU A 467 -32.62 12.47 -10.11
C GLU A 467 -32.37 11.37 -11.15
N LEU A 468 -31.26 11.43 -11.89
CA LEU A 468 -30.85 10.39 -12.84
C LEU A 468 -30.63 9.05 -12.14
N VAL A 469 -29.88 9.03 -11.04
CA VAL A 469 -29.60 7.81 -10.26
C VAL A 469 -30.89 7.27 -9.66
N LYS A 470 -31.70 8.10 -9.01
CA LYS A 470 -32.98 7.68 -8.39
C LYS A 470 -33.95 7.09 -9.41
N SER A 471 -33.93 7.58 -10.64
CA SER A 471 -34.81 7.09 -11.69
C SER A 471 -34.28 5.83 -12.39
N SER A 472 -32.96 5.61 -12.43
CA SER A 472 -32.31 4.50 -13.16
C SER A 472 -31.78 3.36 -12.28
N VAL A 473 -31.63 3.56 -10.96
CA VAL A 473 -31.06 2.57 -10.05
C VAL A 473 -32.13 2.04 -9.09
N LYS A 474 -32.27 0.72 -9.03
CA LYS A 474 -33.05 0.01 -8.02
C LYS A 474 -32.10 -0.57 -6.98
N ILE A 475 -32.20 -0.06 -5.75
CA ILE A 475 -31.49 -0.62 -4.59
C ILE A 475 -32.31 -1.82 -4.11
N THR A 476 -31.78 -3.02 -4.32
CA THR A 476 -32.29 -4.23 -3.63
C THR A 476 -31.76 -4.24 -2.20
N ALA A 477 -32.54 -4.79 -1.25
CA ALA A 477 -32.33 -4.63 0.20
C ALA A 477 -30.85 -4.76 0.63
N PRO A 478 -30.37 -3.88 1.53
CA PRO A 478 -28.98 -3.88 1.94
C PRO A 478 -28.63 -5.24 2.60
N PRO A 479 -27.43 -5.77 2.36
CA PRO A 479 -26.98 -6.97 3.06
C PRO A 479 -26.97 -6.72 4.58
N LYS A 480 -27.11 -7.80 5.36
CA LYS A 480 -26.97 -7.74 6.83
C LYS A 480 -25.62 -7.12 7.19
N ILE A 481 -25.60 -6.26 8.23
CA ILE A 481 -24.35 -5.71 8.80
C ILE A 481 -23.40 -6.88 9.08
N SER A 482 -22.24 -6.80 8.45
CA SER A 482 -21.21 -7.82 8.49
C SER A 482 -20.57 -7.90 9.88
N LEU A 483 -19.94 -9.03 10.23
CA LEU A 483 -19.26 -9.14 11.52
C LEU A 483 -18.09 -8.15 11.61
N GLU A 484 -17.47 -7.84 10.48
CA GLU A 484 -16.41 -6.85 10.34
C GLU A 484 -16.88 -5.44 10.72
N GLU A 485 -18.05 -5.02 10.22
CA GLU A 485 -18.63 -3.70 10.54
C GLU A 485 -18.98 -3.57 12.03
N LYS A 486 -19.50 -4.64 12.66
CA LYS A 486 -19.78 -4.63 14.11
C LYS A 486 -18.51 -4.51 14.95
N LEU A 487 -17.44 -5.22 14.55
CA LEU A 487 -16.16 -5.12 15.23
C LEU A 487 -15.56 -3.72 15.05
N ASP A 488 -15.71 -3.10 13.88
CA ASP A 488 -15.21 -1.76 13.62
C ASP A 488 -15.92 -0.70 14.48
N GLU A 489 -17.24 -0.79 14.60
CA GLU A 489 -18.03 0.10 15.45
C GLU A 489 -17.62 0.00 16.94
N ILE A 490 -17.40 -1.22 17.43
CA ILE A 490 -17.02 -1.47 18.83
C ILE A 490 -15.58 -1.01 19.09
N THR A 491 -14.64 -1.38 18.21
CA THR A 491 -13.21 -1.09 18.40
C THR A 491 -12.86 0.37 18.12
N GLY A 492 -13.59 1.04 17.22
CA GLY A 492 -13.45 2.47 16.91
C GLY A 492 -14.25 3.40 17.84
N HIS A 493 -15.01 2.86 18.79
CA HIS A 493 -15.88 3.65 19.64
C HIS A 493 -15.09 4.61 20.55
N LYS A 494 -15.53 5.87 20.65
CA LYS A 494 -14.84 6.96 21.37
C LYS A 494 -14.52 6.67 22.84
N ILE A 495 -15.35 5.85 23.51
CA ILE A 495 -15.18 5.44 24.91
C ILE A 495 -14.75 3.98 24.99
N LEU A 496 -15.60 3.04 24.57
CA LEU A 496 -15.33 1.58 24.58
C LEU A 496 -14.06 1.16 23.83
N GLY A 497 -13.58 1.92 22.85
CA GLY A 497 -12.34 1.64 22.13
C GLY A 497 -11.11 1.64 23.06
N TYR A 498 -11.02 2.56 24.03
CA TYR A 498 -9.85 2.64 24.94
C TYR A 498 -9.75 1.45 25.92
N PRO A 499 -10.82 1.00 26.60
CA PRO A 499 -10.79 -0.23 27.38
C PRO A 499 -10.43 -1.47 26.54
N ILE A 500 -10.95 -1.58 25.33
CA ILE A 500 -10.65 -2.71 24.43
C ILE A 500 -9.19 -2.68 24.00
N LEU A 501 -8.67 -1.49 23.68
CA LEU A 501 -7.26 -1.26 23.39
C LEU A 501 -6.38 -1.70 24.56
N ALA A 502 -6.69 -1.24 25.77
CA ALA A 502 -5.98 -1.64 26.98
C ALA A 502 -6.02 -3.16 27.21
N LEU A 503 -7.18 -3.80 26.99
CA LEU A 503 -7.35 -5.25 27.10
C LEU A 503 -6.51 -6.02 26.07
N ILE A 504 -6.54 -5.61 24.80
CA ILE A 504 -5.77 -6.26 23.72
C ILE A 504 -4.27 -6.14 23.99
N PHE A 505 -3.80 -4.97 24.43
CA PHE A 505 -2.40 -4.80 24.82
C PHE A 505 -2.03 -5.60 26.06
N ALA A 506 -2.87 -5.61 27.10
CA ALA A 506 -2.64 -6.41 28.30
C ALA A 506 -2.54 -7.91 27.96
N LEU A 507 -3.43 -8.41 27.09
CA LEU A 507 -3.39 -9.79 26.59
C LEU A 507 -2.10 -10.05 25.78
N THR A 508 -1.75 -9.13 24.89
CA THR A 508 -0.52 -9.21 24.08
C THR A 508 0.72 -9.32 24.96
N PHE A 509 0.89 -8.43 25.94
CA PHE A 509 2.02 -8.48 26.87
C PHE A 509 2.00 -9.75 27.73
N SER A 510 0.83 -10.16 28.22
CA SER A 510 0.70 -11.38 29.01
C SER A 510 1.15 -12.62 28.23
N ILE A 511 0.79 -12.72 26.95
CA ILE A 511 1.23 -13.81 26.08
C ILE A 511 2.73 -13.72 25.82
N ILE A 512 3.27 -12.54 25.50
CA ILE A 512 4.70 -12.36 25.24
C ILE A 512 5.54 -12.78 26.44
N PHE A 513 5.17 -12.30 27.65
CA PHE A 513 5.93 -12.60 28.85
C PHE A 513 5.73 -14.05 29.33
N GLY A 514 4.52 -14.58 29.24
CA GLY A 514 4.22 -15.96 29.61
C GLY A 514 4.93 -16.96 28.70
N VAL A 515 4.76 -16.83 27.37
CA VAL A 515 5.42 -17.71 26.39
C VAL A 515 6.93 -17.50 26.40
N GLY A 516 7.40 -16.26 26.45
CA GLY A 516 8.83 -15.97 26.47
C GLY A 516 9.54 -16.49 27.72
N GLY A 517 8.92 -16.37 28.90
CA GLY A 517 9.44 -16.97 30.14
C GLY A 517 9.54 -18.49 30.05
N TYR A 518 8.47 -19.15 29.60
CA TYR A 518 8.46 -20.60 29.42
C TYR A 518 9.53 -21.09 28.44
N LEU A 519 9.69 -20.42 27.30
CA LEU A 519 10.73 -20.74 26.31
C LEU A 519 12.15 -20.49 26.85
N THR A 520 12.33 -19.44 27.67
CA THR A 520 13.61 -19.13 28.33
C THR A 520 14.02 -20.26 29.28
N GLU A 521 13.10 -20.78 30.09
CA GLU A 521 13.38 -21.89 31.03
C GLU A 521 13.80 -23.16 30.29
N ILE A 522 13.11 -23.53 29.20
CA ILE A 522 13.43 -24.72 28.40
C ILE A 522 14.80 -24.58 27.73
N LEU A 523 15.02 -23.47 27.01
CA LEU A 523 16.27 -23.25 26.27
C LEU A 523 17.45 -23.06 27.22
N GLY A 524 17.25 -22.35 28.33
CA GLY A 524 18.22 -22.17 29.39
C GLY A 524 18.63 -23.49 30.01
N GLY A 525 17.67 -24.32 30.41
CA GLY A 525 17.93 -25.64 30.98
C GLY A 525 18.76 -26.55 30.07
N PHE A 526 18.50 -26.53 28.76
CA PHE A 526 19.29 -27.28 27.79
C PHE A 526 20.70 -26.70 27.59
N LEU A 527 20.81 -25.40 27.31
CA LEU A 527 22.09 -24.77 26.97
C LEU A 527 23.02 -24.69 28.18
N GLU A 528 22.53 -24.26 29.33
CA GLU A 528 23.33 -24.12 30.56
C GLU A 528 23.59 -25.47 31.23
N GLY A 529 22.65 -26.41 31.15
CA GLY A 529 22.78 -27.74 31.77
C GLY A 529 23.63 -28.72 30.98
N THR A 530 23.65 -28.64 29.64
CA THR A 530 24.31 -29.66 28.79
C THR A 530 25.29 -29.09 27.78
N ALA A 531 24.91 -28.08 26.99
CA ALA A 531 25.73 -27.61 25.87
C ALA A 531 26.97 -26.82 26.32
N ILE A 532 26.80 -25.84 27.23
CA ILE A 532 27.89 -25.00 27.73
C ILE A 532 28.91 -25.82 28.54
N PRO A 533 28.53 -26.69 29.51
CA PRO A 533 29.49 -27.50 30.24
C PRO A 533 30.29 -28.45 29.34
N THR A 534 29.65 -29.00 28.30
CA THR A 534 30.31 -29.86 27.32
C THR A 534 31.30 -29.06 26.48
N ALA A 535 30.89 -27.91 25.95
CA ALA A 535 31.76 -27.04 25.17
C ALA A 535 32.95 -26.51 25.98
N ASN A 536 32.73 -26.16 27.26
CA ASN A 536 33.79 -25.72 28.16
C ASN A 536 34.86 -26.82 28.36
N LYS A 537 34.47 -28.09 28.53
CA LYS A 537 35.46 -29.18 28.64
C LYS A 537 36.38 -29.25 27.42
N PHE A 538 35.88 -29.00 26.21
CA PHE A 538 36.70 -28.96 24.99
C PHE A 538 37.54 -27.68 24.90
N ILE A 539 36.98 -26.52 25.23
CA ILE A 539 37.68 -25.22 25.14
C ILE A 539 38.86 -25.15 26.11
N TYR A 540 38.65 -25.52 27.38
CA TYR A 540 39.71 -25.53 28.39
C TYR A 540 40.75 -26.66 28.18
N ALA A 541 40.47 -27.65 27.32
CA ALA A 541 41.44 -28.68 26.95
C ALA A 541 42.40 -28.24 25.84
N PHE A 542 42.00 -27.28 24.99
CA PHE A 542 42.78 -26.86 23.81
C PHE A 542 43.33 -25.44 23.88
N LEU A 543 42.81 -24.58 24.77
CA LEU A 543 43.21 -23.18 24.88
C LEU A 543 43.84 -22.87 26.25
N PRO A 544 44.83 -21.96 26.32
CA PRO A 544 45.34 -21.43 27.59
C PRO A 544 44.21 -20.78 28.41
N GLU A 545 44.30 -20.86 29.75
CA GLU A 545 43.23 -20.49 30.68
C GLU A 545 42.64 -19.09 30.45
N LEU A 546 43.48 -18.11 30.12
CA LEU A 546 43.06 -16.74 29.83
C LEU A 546 42.24 -16.64 28.53
N PHE A 547 42.66 -17.33 27.47
CA PHE A 547 41.93 -17.38 26.19
C PHE A 547 40.67 -18.25 26.28
N ALA A 548 40.75 -19.37 27.01
CA ALA A 548 39.61 -20.24 27.28
C ALA A 548 38.51 -19.48 28.06
N GLY A 549 38.89 -18.67 29.04
CA GLY A 549 37.99 -17.78 29.78
C GLY A 549 37.31 -16.74 28.88
N MET A 550 38.05 -16.11 27.96
CA MET A 550 37.48 -15.13 27.02
C MET A 550 36.52 -15.77 26.00
N VAL A 551 36.84 -16.96 25.49
CA VAL A 551 35.97 -17.68 24.54
C VAL A 551 34.72 -18.21 25.25
N SER A 552 34.89 -18.80 26.44
CA SER A 552 33.78 -19.27 27.28
C SER A 552 32.88 -18.10 27.70
N ASN A 553 33.40 -17.21 28.54
CA ASN A 553 32.63 -16.15 29.21
C ASN A 553 32.22 -15.02 28.26
N GLY A 554 32.95 -14.83 27.16
CA GLY A 554 32.61 -13.88 26.11
C GLY A 554 31.68 -14.46 25.05
N ILE A 555 32.20 -15.38 24.22
CA ILE A 555 31.49 -15.85 23.01
C ILE A 555 30.35 -16.81 23.38
N LEU A 556 30.64 -17.86 24.13
CA LEU A 556 29.66 -18.92 24.46
C LEU A 556 28.48 -18.38 25.26
N TYR A 557 28.75 -17.67 26.36
CA TYR A 557 27.69 -17.04 27.16
C TYR A 557 27.01 -15.86 26.45
N GLY A 558 27.69 -15.23 25.48
CA GLY A 558 27.09 -14.24 24.57
C GLY A 558 26.05 -14.87 23.64
N ILE A 559 26.42 -15.97 22.98
CA ILE A 559 25.51 -16.76 22.12
C ILE A 559 24.35 -17.31 22.94
N ALA A 560 24.65 -17.87 24.12
CA ALA A 560 23.65 -18.47 25.01
C ALA A 560 22.54 -17.47 25.32
N ALA A 561 22.85 -16.25 25.78
CA ALA A 561 21.77 -15.31 26.09
C ALA A 561 21.05 -14.74 24.89
N GLY A 562 21.71 -14.62 23.73
CA GLY A 562 20.99 -14.30 22.51
C GLY A 562 19.88 -15.33 22.24
N ILE A 563 20.16 -16.61 22.49
CA ILE A 563 19.21 -17.72 22.28
C ILE A 563 18.23 -17.89 23.43
N THR A 564 18.68 -17.80 24.68
CA THR A 564 17.86 -18.10 25.87
C THR A 564 17.08 -16.89 26.37
N ILE A 565 17.56 -15.66 26.13
CA ILE A 565 16.94 -14.45 26.69
C ILE A 565 16.35 -13.57 25.58
N ALA A 566 17.04 -13.35 24.46
CA ALA A 566 16.52 -12.42 23.45
C ALA A 566 15.44 -13.05 22.54
N LEU A 567 15.75 -14.19 21.89
CA LEU A 567 14.82 -14.84 20.96
C LEU A 567 13.46 -15.24 21.57
N PRO A 568 13.37 -15.76 22.81
CA PRO A 568 12.12 -16.22 23.41
C PRO A 568 11.07 -15.14 23.58
N TYR A 569 11.46 -13.87 23.74
CA TYR A 569 10.50 -12.76 23.82
C TYR A 569 10.30 -12.08 22.45
N ILE A 570 11.34 -12.01 21.61
CA ILE A 570 11.26 -11.38 20.29
C ILE A 570 10.35 -12.16 19.33
N VAL A 571 10.42 -13.50 19.33
CA VAL A 571 9.61 -14.33 18.41
C VAL A 571 8.11 -14.21 18.71
N PRO A 572 7.62 -14.40 19.96
CA PRO A 572 6.21 -14.16 20.29
C PRO A 572 5.78 -12.71 20.03
N PHE A 573 6.64 -11.74 20.31
CA PHE A 573 6.37 -10.33 20.01
C PHE A 573 6.10 -10.09 18.53
N TYR A 574 6.99 -10.53 17.63
CA TYR A 574 6.77 -10.37 16.19
C TYR A 574 5.60 -11.18 15.66
N LEU A 575 5.30 -12.33 16.26
CA LEU A 575 4.14 -13.13 15.92
C LEU A 575 2.83 -12.39 16.23
N ILE A 576 2.69 -11.85 17.45
CA ILE A 576 1.50 -11.09 17.83
C ILE A 576 1.42 -9.76 17.07
N LEU A 577 2.55 -9.09 16.87
CA LEU A 577 2.59 -7.87 16.06
C LEU A 577 2.09 -8.13 14.63
N SER A 578 2.58 -9.19 13.99
CA SER A 578 2.15 -9.57 12.64
C SER A 578 0.67 -9.96 12.62
N LEU A 579 0.15 -10.58 13.69
CA LEU A 579 -1.28 -10.88 13.85
C LEU A 579 -2.13 -9.60 13.95
N LEU A 580 -1.72 -8.61 14.74
CA LEU A 580 -2.42 -7.33 14.88
C LEU A 580 -2.35 -6.49 13.59
N GLU A 581 -1.23 -6.58 12.87
CA GLU A 581 -1.01 -5.93 11.58
C GLU A 581 -1.91 -6.55 10.49
N ASP A 582 -1.87 -7.88 10.32
CA ASP A 582 -2.63 -8.60 9.27
C ASP A 582 -4.14 -8.65 9.54
N SER A 583 -4.56 -8.55 10.80
CA SER A 583 -5.98 -8.43 11.15
C SER A 583 -6.56 -7.04 10.85
N GLY A 584 -5.71 -6.03 10.67
CA GLY A 584 -6.12 -4.64 10.49
C GLY A 584 -6.43 -3.91 11.80
N TYR A 585 -6.05 -4.43 12.97
CA TYR A 585 -6.31 -3.77 14.25
C TYR A 585 -5.44 -2.51 14.47
N LEU A 586 -4.18 -2.52 14.00
CA LEU A 586 -3.25 -1.40 14.22
C LEU A 586 -3.77 -0.03 13.71
N PRO A 587 -4.38 0.08 12.51
CA PRO A 587 -5.04 1.32 12.07
C PRO A 587 -6.07 1.89 13.06
N ARG A 588 -6.89 1.04 13.72
CA ARG A 588 -7.89 1.47 14.71
C ARG A 588 -7.23 1.95 15.99
N ALA A 589 -6.23 1.21 16.45
CA ALA A 589 -5.42 1.62 17.60
C ALA A 589 -4.76 3.00 17.35
N ALA A 590 -4.22 3.21 16.14
CA ALA A 590 -3.66 4.49 15.73
C ALA A 590 -4.71 5.61 15.72
N PHE A 591 -5.91 5.34 15.18
CA PHE A 591 -7.02 6.30 15.17
C PHE A 591 -7.46 6.71 16.58
N LEU A 592 -7.66 5.74 17.49
CA LEU A 592 -8.03 6.04 18.88
C LEU A 592 -6.96 6.87 19.60
N LEU A 593 -5.68 6.60 19.31
CA LEU A 593 -4.55 7.28 19.94
C LEU A 593 -4.13 8.57 19.23
N ASP A 594 -4.82 8.98 18.17
CA ASP A 594 -4.46 10.20 17.42
C ASP A 594 -4.56 11.45 18.30
N ASN A 595 -5.65 11.59 19.07
CA ASN A 595 -5.85 12.71 19.99
C ASN A 595 -4.71 12.90 21.02
N PRO A 596 -4.30 11.87 21.80
CA PRO A 596 -3.16 12.02 22.71
C PRO A 596 -1.84 12.22 21.97
N MET A 597 -1.65 11.63 20.78
CA MET A 597 -0.42 11.82 19.99
C MET A 597 -0.28 13.25 19.46
N HIS A 598 -1.37 13.89 19.05
CA HIS A 598 -1.33 15.28 18.61
C HIS A 598 -0.87 16.24 19.72
N LYS A 599 -1.16 15.94 20.99
CA LYS A 599 -0.62 16.72 22.13
C LYS A 599 0.89 16.59 22.29
N LEU A 600 1.49 15.53 21.76
CA LEU A 600 2.93 15.28 21.72
C LEU A 600 3.58 15.83 20.44
N GLY A 601 2.81 16.44 19.53
CA GLY A 601 3.32 16.85 18.23
C GLY A 601 3.53 15.71 17.24
N LEU A 602 2.85 14.58 17.47
CA LEU A 602 2.84 13.39 16.63
C LEU A 602 1.42 13.13 16.12
N HIS A 603 1.27 12.14 15.26
CA HIS A 603 -0.02 11.65 14.73
C HIS A 603 -0.18 10.17 15.14
N GLY A 604 -1.40 9.64 15.07
CA GLY A 604 -1.79 8.35 15.66
C GLY A 604 -0.92 7.16 15.25
N LYS A 605 -0.33 7.18 14.04
CA LYS A 605 0.64 6.18 13.55
C LYS A 605 1.85 6.03 14.51
N ALA A 606 2.29 7.11 15.16
CA ALA A 606 3.43 7.09 16.07
C ALA A 606 3.15 6.30 17.36
N ALA A 607 1.88 6.24 17.77
CA ALA A 607 1.48 5.47 18.94
C ALA A 607 1.81 3.99 18.78
N LEU A 608 1.74 3.46 17.56
CA LEU A 608 2.15 2.10 17.24
C LEU A 608 3.64 1.91 17.58
N CYS A 609 4.51 2.82 17.16
CA CYS A 609 5.94 2.74 17.45
C CYS A 609 6.23 2.80 18.96
N LEU A 610 5.55 3.69 19.69
CA LEU A 610 5.71 3.79 21.15
C LEU A 610 5.28 2.50 21.84
N LEU A 611 4.12 1.95 21.46
CA LEU A 611 3.63 0.70 22.04
C LEU A 611 4.56 -0.48 21.76
N LEU A 612 5.19 -0.51 20.58
CA LEU A 612 6.22 -1.49 20.25
C LEU A 612 7.48 -1.39 21.12
N GLY A 613 7.81 -0.19 21.60
CA GLY A 613 8.96 0.05 22.50
C GLY A 613 8.90 -0.78 23.78
N TYR A 614 7.71 -0.99 24.35
CA TYR A 614 7.53 -1.82 25.55
C TYR A 614 7.94 -3.28 25.32
N GLY A 615 7.89 -3.76 24.08
CA GLY A 615 8.52 -5.02 23.68
C GLY A 615 10.03 -4.84 23.52
N CYS A 616 10.43 -4.17 22.45
CA CYS A 616 11.83 -3.89 22.15
C CYS A 616 12.00 -2.55 21.43
N ASN A 617 12.94 -1.72 21.90
CA ASN A 617 13.18 -0.39 21.32
C ASN A 617 13.79 -0.47 19.91
N VAL A 618 14.47 -1.58 19.55
CA VAL A 618 15.09 -1.75 18.22
C VAL A 618 14.06 -1.72 17.07
N PRO A 619 13.09 -2.67 16.99
CA PRO A 619 12.07 -2.64 15.94
C PRO A 619 11.15 -1.41 16.04
N ALA A 620 10.96 -0.87 17.23
CA ALA A 620 10.14 0.32 17.43
C ALA A 620 10.80 1.57 16.83
N CYS A 621 12.12 1.76 17.01
CA CYS A 621 12.86 2.85 16.38
C CYS A 621 12.90 2.71 14.84
N VAL A 622 13.18 1.52 14.32
CA VAL A 622 13.17 1.26 12.86
C VAL A 622 11.75 1.46 12.28
N GLY A 623 10.72 1.07 13.04
CA GLY A 623 9.32 1.27 12.69
C GLY A 623 8.92 2.73 12.53
N CYS A 624 9.66 3.67 13.14
CA CYS A 624 9.37 5.10 13.00
C CYS A 624 9.48 5.58 11.54
N ARG A 625 10.15 4.84 10.65
CA ARG A 625 10.22 5.15 9.20
C ARG A 625 8.86 5.36 8.52
N ILE A 626 7.79 4.81 9.10
CA ILE A 626 6.41 5.00 8.63
C ILE A 626 5.92 6.46 8.76
N MET A 627 6.62 7.29 9.54
CA MET A 627 6.37 8.73 9.63
C MET A 627 6.82 9.43 8.35
N GLU A 628 5.96 10.32 7.85
CA GLU A 628 6.15 11.03 6.58
C GLU A 628 7.18 12.15 6.68
N ARG A 629 7.22 12.86 7.82
CA ARG A 629 8.16 13.96 8.07
C ARG A 629 9.31 13.53 8.99
N GLU A 630 10.50 14.06 8.72
CA GLU A 630 11.72 13.78 9.47
C GLU A 630 11.64 14.21 10.95
N ARG A 631 10.96 15.34 11.24
CA ARG A 631 10.71 15.82 12.61
C ARG A 631 9.94 14.80 13.43
N GLU A 632 8.83 14.31 12.89
CA GLU A 632 7.94 13.37 13.58
C GLU A 632 8.62 12.01 13.72
N ARG A 633 9.36 11.58 12.69
CA ARG A 633 10.21 10.39 12.72
C ARG A 633 11.21 10.44 13.87
N PHE A 634 11.94 11.55 14.00
CA PHE A 634 12.94 11.72 15.05
C PHE A 634 12.31 11.83 16.44
N LEU A 635 11.23 12.60 16.60
CA LEU A 635 10.54 12.75 17.88
C LEU A 635 9.95 11.41 18.35
N ALA A 636 9.31 10.64 17.45
CA ALA A 636 8.81 9.31 17.75
C ALA A 636 9.96 8.35 18.15
N GLY A 637 11.08 8.39 17.42
CA GLY A 637 12.28 7.61 17.75
C GLY A 637 12.85 7.95 19.12
N PHE A 638 12.97 9.24 19.46
CA PHE A 638 13.43 9.71 20.77
C PHE A 638 12.51 9.23 21.90
N LEU A 639 11.19 9.42 21.76
CA LEU A 639 10.22 9.00 22.78
C LEU A 639 10.17 7.46 22.94
N THR A 640 10.41 6.71 21.86
CA THR A 640 10.46 5.25 21.90
C THR A 640 11.61 4.73 22.78
N VAL A 641 12.75 5.42 22.80
CA VAL A 641 13.92 4.99 23.58
C VAL A 641 13.69 5.11 25.08
N LEU A 642 12.86 6.08 25.49
CA LEU A 642 12.47 6.34 26.88
C LEU A 642 11.48 5.31 27.42
N ILE A 643 10.92 4.47 26.55
CA ILE A 643 9.98 3.43 26.94
C ILE A 643 10.76 2.24 27.53
N PRO A 644 10.34 1.74 28.71
CA PRO A 644 10.94 0.54 29.29
C PRO A 644 10.55 -0.70 28.48
N CYS A 645 11.50 -1.16 27.66
CA CYS A 645 11.40 -2.42 26.94
C CYS A 645 11.32 -3.63 27.89
N ALA A 646 11.00 -4.81 27.34
CA ALA A 646 10.83 -6.06 28.10
C ALA A 646 11.96 -6.33 29.10
N ALA A 647 13.22 -6.15 28.69
CA ALA A 647 14.38 -6.32 29.56
C ALA A 647 14.38 -5.39 30.79
N ARG A 648 14.01 -4.11 30.63
CA ARG A 648 13.92 -3.15 31.75
C ARG A 648 12.73 -3.49 32.64
N SER A 649 11.63 -3.95 32.04
CA SER A 649 10.45 -4.43 32.77
C SER A 649 10.79 -5.58 33.71
N VAL A 650 11.62 -6.54 33.29
CA VAL A 650 12.10 -7.64 34.16
C VAL A 650 12.87 -7.10 35.36
N VAL A 651 13.72 -6.07 35.19
CA VAL A 651 14.45 -5.45 36.31
C VAL A 651 13.48 -4.76 37.28
N ILE A 652 12.53 -3.97 36.76
CA ILE A 652 11.56 -3.22 37.58
C ILE A 652 10.67 -4.18 38.38
N PHE A 653 10.09 -5.20 37.74
CA PHE A 653 9.27 -6.17 38.45
C PHE A 653 10.10 -7.12 39.33
N GLY A 654 11.30 -7.48 38.91
CA GLY A 654 12.21 -8.36 39.66
C GLY A 654 12.79 -7.72 40.92
N LEU A 655 13.01 -6.39 40.91
CA LEU A 655 13.55 -5.65 42.05
C LEU A 655 12.47 -4.90 42.83
N VAL A 656 11.66 -4.05 42.19
CA VAL A 656 10.62 -3.27 42.89
C VAL A 656 9.36 -4.11 43.05
N GLY A 657 8.90 -4.79 42.00
CA GLY A 657 7.67 -5.60 42.06
C GLY A 657 7.75 -6.72 43.10
N LYS A 658 8.86 -7.48 43.12
CA LYS A 658 9.08 -8.61 44.02
C LYS A 658 9.26 -8.20 45.48
N TYR A 659 10.01 -7.13 45.76
CA TYR A 659 10.41 -6.76 47.12
C TYR A 659 9.58 -5.60 47.73
N MET A 660 8.95 -4.77 46.91
CA MET A 660 8.11 -3.64 47.35
C MET A 660 6.65 -3.72 46.87
N GLY A 661 6.31 -4.75 46.10
CA GLY A 661 4.97 -4.99 45.59
C GLY A 661 4.70 -4.39 44.20
N ILE A 662 3.75 -5.00 43.51
CA ILE A 662 3.29 -4.61 42.17
C ILE A 662 2.80 -3.14 42.09
N PRO A 663 2.09 -2.57 43.08
CA PRO A 663 1.63 -1.18 43.01
C PRO A 663 2.79 -0.18 42.86
N THR A 664 3.90 -0.40 43.55
CA THR A 664 5.09 0.45 43.48
C THR A 664 5.74 0.37 42.09
N ALA A 665 5.79 -0.81 41.49
CA ALA A 665 6.26 -0.97 40.12
C ALA A 665 5.35 -0.22 39.13
N LEU A 666 4.03 -0.32 39.26
CA LEU A 666 3.06 0.42 38.42
C LEU A 666 3.20 1.94 38.57
N LEU A 667 3.50 2.44 39.78
CA LEU A 667 3.77 3.86 40.00
C LEU A 667 4.97 4.37 39.17
N LEU A 668 6.01 3.54 39.04
CA LEU A 668 7.17 3.88 38.19
C LEU A 668 6.81 3.96 36.70
N TYR A 669 5.95 3.06 36.21
CA TYR A 669 5.43 3.15 34.84
C TYR A 669 4.56 4.38 34.63
N MET A 670 3.70 4.73 35.59
CA MET A 670 2.90 5.94 35.53
C MET A 670 3.77 7.20 35.48
N PHE A 671 4.83 7.23 36.29
CA PHE A 671 5.82 8.29 36.25
C PHE A 671 6.53 8.37 34.88
N ASN A 672 6.93 7.23 34.31
CA ASN A 672 7.57 7.17 32.99
C ASN A 672 6.64 7.66 31.86
N ILE A 673 5.36 7.26 31.86
CA ILE A 673 4.39 7.75 30.88
C ILE A 673 4.21 9.27 31.00
N ALA A 674 4.14 9.80 32.23
CA ALA A 674 4.07 11.24 32.46
C ALA A 674 5.33 11.96 31.96
N LEU A 675 6.51 11.37 32.18
CA LEU A 675 7.79 11.89 31.70
C LEU A 675 7.87 11.91 30.17
N ILE A 676 7.48 10.82 29.50
CA ILE A 676 7.40 10.73 28.03
C ILE A 676 6.45 11.80 27.49
N PHE A 677 5.29 11.99 28.14
CA PHE A 677 4.34 13.01 27.74
C PHE A 677 4.91 14.43 27.85
N LEU A 678 5.60 14.72 28.97
CA LEU A 678 6.27 15.99 29.20
C LEU A 678 7.36 16.25 28.15
N LEU A 679 8.25 15.28 27.92
CA LEU A 679 9.36 15.39 26.99
C LEU A 679 8.88 15.46 25.53
N GLY A 680 7.81 14.75 25.18
CA GLY A 680 7.17 14.86 23.86
C GLY A 680 6.62 16.26 23.63
N ARG A 681 5.97 16.86 24.64
CA ARG A 681 5.46 18.24 24.55
C ARG A 681 6.58 19.28 24.46
N ILE A 682 7.70 19.05 25.15
CA ILE A 682 8.90 19.90 25.01
C ILE A 682 9.49 19.73 23.61
N GLY A 683 9.66 18.49 23.15
CA GLY A 683 10.17 18.18 21.80
C GLY A 683 9.31 18.78 20.69
N HIS A 684 7.98 18.78 20.85
CA HIS A 684 7.06 19.45 19.95
C HIS A 684 7.34 20.95 19.83
N LYS A 685 7.62 21.64 20.94
CA LYS A 685 7.96 23.08 20.92
C LYS A 685 9.34 23.38 20.34
N VAL A 686 10.31 22.50 20.56
CA VAL A 686 11.72 22.71 20.19
C VAL A 686 11.98 22.37 18.73
N LEU A 687 11.32 21.34 18.19
CA LEU A 687 11.54 20.91 16.81
C LEU A 687 10.70 21.74 15.81
N PRO A 688 11.29 22.25 14.72
CA PRO A 688 10.60 23.12 13.75
C PRO A 688 9.61 22.38 12.84
N GLY A 689 8.44 22.96 12.62
CA GLY A 689 7.40 22.45 11.71
C GLY A 689 6.01 22.31 12.37
N GLU A 690 4.98 22.05 11.57
CA GLU A 690 3.61 21.77 12.05
C GLU A 690 3.29 20.27 11.93
N PRO A 691 2.55 19.69 12.90
CA PRO A 691 2.09 18.31 12.79
C PRO A 691 1.05 18.20 11.69
N MET A 692 1.11 17.14 10.86
CA MET A 692 0.09 16.91 9.84
C MET A 692 -1.14 16.21 10.45
N GLY A 693 -2.33 16.59 9.99
CA GLY A 693 -3.55 15.86 10.32
C GLY A 693 -3.52 14.45 9.72
N LEU A 694 -4.02 13.47 10.47
CA LEU A 694 -4.07 12.09 10.00
C LEU A 694 -5.29 11.88 9.09
N LEU A 695 -5.08 11.86 7.78
CA LEU A 695 -6.05 11.32 6.82
C LEU A 695 -5.67 9.86 6.52
N MET A 696 -6.35 8.90 7.15
CA MET A 696 -6.10 7.47 6.93
C MET A 696 -7.39 6.78 6.48
N GLU A 697 -7.34 6.15 5.31
CA GLU A 697 -8.37 5.17 4.92
C GLU A 697 -8.21 3.92 5.80
N MET A 698 -9.21 3.60 6.61
CA MET A 698 -9.17 2.42 7.47
C MET A 698 -9.47 1.18 6.62
N PRO A 699 -8.52 0.24 6.43
CA PRO A 699 -8.78 -0.99 5.69
C PRO A 699 -9.81 -1.84 6.46
N PRO A 700 -10.69 -2.63 5.82
CA PRO A 700 -11.62 -3.49 6.57
C PRO A 700 -10.89 -4.55 7.42
N TYR A 701 -11.54 -5.06 8.47
CA TYR A 701 -11.03 -6.22 9.22
C TYR A 701 -10.84 -7.40 8.27
N LYS A 702 -9.72 -8.10 8.40
CA LYS A 702 -9.40 -9.28 7.61
C LYS A 702 -9.08 -10.45 8.53
N LYS A 703 -9.36 -11.67 8.05
CA LYS A 703 -8.87 -12.87 8.74
C LYS A 703 -7.35 -12.97 8.52
N PRO A 704 -6.54 -12.91 9.58
CA PRO A 704 -5.08 -12.92 9.42
C PRO A 704 -4.63 -14.29 8.93
N SER A 705 -3.69 -14.31 7.97
CA SER A 705 -3.21 -15.57 7.41
C SER A 705 -2.01 -16.09 8.21
N LEU A 706 -2.12 -17.32 8.75
CA LEU A 706 -1.05 -17.92 9.57
C LEU A 706 0.29 -18.02 8.82
N LYS A 707 0.24 -18.22 7.50
CA LYS A 707 1.44 -18.29 6.65
C LYS A 707 2.12 -16.93 6.51
N ALA A 708 1.37 -15.84 6.29
CA ALA A 708 1.97 -14.51 6.23
C ALA A 708 2.53 -14.09 7.59
N ILE A 709 1.81 -14.37 8.68
CA ILE A 709 2.29 -14.14 10.05
C ILE A 709 3.63 -14.86 10.28
N ALA A 710 3.72 -16.14 9.94
CA ALA A 710 4.95 -16.91 10.11
C ALA A 710 6.11 -16.37 9.27
N LYS A 711 5.86 -16.03 7.99
CA LYS A 711 6.89 -15.46 7.08
C LYS A 711 7.38 -14.10 7.58
N LYS A 712 6.48 -13.19 7.96
CA LYS A 712 6.80 -11.87 8.53
C LYS A 712 7.58 -12.01 9.84
N THR A 713 7.13 -12.90 10.73
CA THR A 713 7.82 -13.20 11.99
C THR A 713 9.24 -13.68 11.73
N TRP A 714 9.42 -14.67 10.84
CA TRP A 714 10.73 -15.19 10.49
C TRP A 714 11.64 -14.14 9.85
N ALA A 715 11.14 -13.33 8.92
CA ALA A 715 11.92 -12.27 8.28
C ALA A 715 12.43 -11.24 9.30
N ARG A 716 11.57 -10.79 10.22
CA ARG A 716 11.93 -9.83 11.28
C ARG A 716 12.88 -10.45 12.32
N THR A 717 12.64 -11.70 12.73
CA THR A 717 13.56 -12.44 13.61
C THR A 717 14.92 -12.65 12.94
N LYS A 718 14.95 -12.93 11.64
CA LYS A 718 16.19 -13.07 10.86
C LYS A 718 16.98 -11.77 10.87
N GLU A 719 16.35 -10.62 10.62
CA GLU A 719 17.03 -9.31 10.69
C GLU A 719 17.68 -9.08 12.07
N PHE A 720 16.98 -9.43 13.16
CA PHE A 720 17.54 -9.38 14.51
C PHE A 720 18.77 -10.30 14.67
N ILE A 721 18.71 -11.53 14.15
CA ILE A 721 19.82 -12.50 14.23
C ILE A 721 21.05 -11.99 13.46
N TYR A 722 20.90 -11.37 12.30
CA TYR A 722 22.05 -10.88 11.52
C TYR A 722 22.60 -9.54 12.02
N PHE A 723 21.76 -8.68 12.59
CA PHE A 723 22.17 -7.34 12.98
C PHE A 723 22.48 -7.19 14.47
N ALA A 724 21.56 -7.59 15.34
CA ALA A 724 21.66 -7.33 16.78
C ALA A 724 22.40 -8.45 17.52
N PHE A 725 22.25 -9.70 17.10
CA PHE A 725 22.90 -10.84 17.75
C PHE A 725 24.44 -10.75 17.74
N PRO A 726 25.12 -10.38 16.63
CA PRO A 726 26.58 -10.24 16.63
C PRO A 726 27.06 -9.12 17.56
N ILE A 727 26.29 -8.05 17.68
CA ILE A 727 26.57 -6.94 18.60
C ILE A 727 26.50 -7.42 20.05
N ILE A 728 25.51 -8.25 20.40
CA ILE A 728 25.39 -8.86 21.75
C ILE A 728 26.60 -9.73 22.05
N VAL A 729 27.01 -10.58 21.10
CA VAL A 729 28.20 -11.44 21.27
C VAL A 729 29.47 -10.59 21.41
N ALA A 730 29.66 -9.59 20.54
CA ALA A 730 30.82 -8.69 20.61
C ALA A 730 30.87 -7.90 21.92
N GLY A 731 29.72 -7.42 22.41
CA GLY A 731 29.61 -6.77 23.72
C GLY A 731 29.99 -7.71 24.86
N SER A 732 29.61 -8.99 24.76
CA SER A 732 29.94 -10.03 25.76
C SER A 732 31.44 -10.33 25.79
N VAL A 733 32.06 -10.44 24.62
CA VAL A 733 33.53 -10.60 24.49
C VAL A 733 34.26 -9.40 25.06
N THR A 734 33.79 -8.19 24.74
CA THR A 734 34.37 -6.94 25.26
C THR A 734 34.27 -6.88 26.78
N LEU A 735 33.13 -7.24 27.35
CA LEU A 735 32.93 -7.32 28.79
C LEU A 735 33.88 -8.33 29.45
N SER A 736 33.98 -9.53 28.86
CA SER A 736 34.91 -10.56 29.35
C SER A 736 36.35 -10.07 29.30
N ALA A 737 36.76 -9.37 28.25
CA ALA A 737 38.10 -8.80 28.14
C ALA A 737 38.37 -7.76 29.25
N ILE A 738 37.46 -6.79 29.43
CA ILE A 738 37.58 -5.75 30.45
C ILE A 738 37.66 -6.36 31.86
N SER A 739 36.90 -7.42 32.11
CA SER A 739 36.93 -8.18 33.36
C SER A 739 38.28 -8.89 33.54
N SER A 740 38.77 -9.61 32.53
CA SER A 740 40.06 -10.34 32.57
C SER A 740 41.28 -9.44 32.76
N PHE A 741 41.24 -8.19 32.24
CA PHE A 741 42.31 -7.20 32.45
C PHE A 741 42.20 -6.44 33.79
N GLY A 742 41.20 -6.73 34.63
CA GLY A 742 41.00 -6.04 35.91
C GLY A 742 40.62 -4.56 35.78
N LEU A 743 40.15 -4.13 34.60
CA LEU A 743 39.82 -2.73 34.31
C LEU A 743 38.47 -2.29 34.91
N VAL A 744 37.67 -3.24 35.41
CA VAL A 744 36.37 -2.95 36.04
C VAL A 744 36.53 -2.07 37.29
N THR A 745 37.46 -2.40 38.18
CA THR A 745 37.68 -1.68 39.45
C THR A 745 38.08 -0.21 39.26
N PRO A 746 39.07 0.14 38.40
CA PRO A 746 39.39 1.54 38.13
C PRO A 746 38.23 2.29 37.45
N MET A 747 37.45 1.66 36.57
CA MET A 747 36.26 2.28 35.97
C MET A 747 35.18 2.59 37.02
N LEU A 748 34.92 1.67 37.96
CA LEU A 748 33.97 1.89 39.04
C LEU A 748 34.40 3.04 39.95
N ASN A 749 35.68 3.08 40.33
CA ASN A 749 36.21 4.15 41.17
C ASN A 749 36.10 5.53 40.49
N ALA A 750 36.29 5.60 39.17
CA ALA A 750 36.07 6.84 38.41
C ALA A 750 34.60 7.30 38.43
N MET A 751 33.65 6.37 38.52
CA MET A 751 32.21 6.66 38.58
C MET A 751 31.64 6.79 39.99
N LYS A 752 32.46 6.60 41.03
CA LYS A 752 32.06 6.76 42.44
C LYS A 752 31.28 8.05 42.73
N PRO A 753 31.71 9.26 42.29
CA PRO A 753 30.95 10.49 42.56
C PRO A 753 29.55 10.49 41.96
N LEU A 754 29.34 9.73 40.89
CA LEU A 754 28.05 9.63 40.25
C LEU A 754 27.17 8.56 40.89
N ILE A 755 27.73 7.39 41.18
CA ILE A 755 26.96 6.23 41.67
C ILE A 755 26.67 6.37 43.17
N VAL A 756 27.68 6.71 43.96
CA VAL A 756 27.57 6.76 45.42
C VAL A 756 27.09 8.13 45.87
N ASP A 757 27.78 9.20 45.46
CA ASP A 757 27.52 10.52 46.02
C ASP A 757 26.26 11.19 45.43
N TRP A 758 25.99 10.96 44.13
CA TRP A 758 24.80 11.52 43.47
C TRP A 758 23.58 10.60 43.53
N LEU A 759 23.71 9.34 43.12
CA LEU A 759 22.59 8.38 43.10
C LEU A 759 22.34 7.69 44.44
N GLY A 760 23.24 7.77 45.43
CA GLY A 760 23.06 7.13 46.73
C GLY A 760 23.11 5.60 46.69
N LEU A 761 23.65 5.02 45.62
CA LEU A 761 23.70 3.58 45.38
C LEU A 761 25.07 3.00 45.80
N PRO A 762 25.14 1.73 46.24
CA PRO A 762 26.42 1.08 46.48
C PRO A 762 27.28 1.03 45.21
N LEU A 763 28.60 1.16 45.34
CA LEU A 763 29.53 1.25 44.21
C LEU A 763 29.42 0.06 43.24
N GLN A 764 29.11 -1.12 43.76
CA GLN A 764 28.95 -2.35 42.99
C GLN A 764 27.77 -2.29 42.01
N THR A 765 26.77 -1.45 42.25
CA THR A 765 25.67 -1.18 41.28
C THR A 765 26.18 -0.48 40.01
N GLY A 766 27.39 0.07 40.03
CA GLY A 766 28.06 0.60 38.85
C GLY A 766 28.31 -0.44 37.76
N ILE A 767 28.52 -1.72 38.13
CA ILE A 767 28.75 -2.80 37.19
C ILE A 767 27.55 -2.96 36.23
N PRO A 768 26.32 -3.18 36.74
CA PRO A 768 25.15 -3.26 35.86
C PRO A 768 24.80 -1.95 35.17
N ILE A 769 25.13 -0.77 35.74
CA ILE A 769 24.91 0.52 35.05
C ILE A 769 25.84 0.65 33.83
N ILE A 770 27.15 0.46 34.01
CA ILE A 770 28.15 0.61 32.93
C ILE A 770 27.92 -0.45 31.85
N PHE A 771 27.88 -1.71 32.25
CA PHE A 771 27.87 -2.83 31.31
C PHE A 771 26.47 -3.20 30.84
N GLY A 772 25.43 -2.69 31.49
CA GLY A 772 24.04 -2.82 31.05
C GLY A 772 23.78 -2.21 29.67
N ILE A 773 24.61 -1.27 29.19
CA ILE A 773 24.51 -0.77 27.80
C ILE A 773 24.68 -1.93 26.80
N LEU A 774 25.59 -2.86 27.10
CA LEU A 774 25.89 -4.01 26.25
C LEU A 774 24.80 -5.06 26.32
N ARG A 775 24.28 -5.35 27.52
CA ARG A 775 23.25 -6.37 27.81
C ARG A 775 22.32 -5.92 28.94
N LYS A 776 21.18 -5.33 28.58
CA LYS A 776 20.21 -4.80 29.57
C LYS A 776 19.43 -5.90 30.28
N GLU A 777 19.19 -7.00 29.59
CA GLU A 777 18.50 -8.18 30.09
C GLU A 777 19.27 -8.87 31.22
N LEU A 778 20.60 -8.70 31.26
CA LEU A 778 21.45 -9.22 32.33
C LEU A 778 21.58 -8.27 33.51
N THR A 779 20.99 -7.07 33.50
CA THR A 779 21.18 -6.07 34.57
C THR A 779 20.92 -6.66 35.95
N LEU A 780 19.89 -7.50 36.10
CA LEU A 780 19.55 -8.16 37.37
C LEU A 780 20.55 -9.28 37.74
N ILE A 781 21.09 -9.98 36.75
CA ILE A 781 22.10 -11.04 36.94
C ILE A 781 23.47 -10.43 37.28
N LEU A 782 23.88 -9.38 36.57
CA LEU A 782 25.08 -8.60 36.87
C LEU A 782 25.01 -7.97 38.26
N LEU A 783 23.82 -7.52 38.68
CA LEU A 783 23.59 -7.06 40.03
C LEU A 783 23.75 -8.19 41.05
N ALA A 784 23.22 -9.38 40.76
CA ALA A 784 23.36 -10.55 41.63
C ALA A 784 24.81 -11.02 41.75
N GLU A 785 25.56 -11.03 40.65
CA GLU A 785 26.98 -11.38 40.60
C GLU A 785 27.84 -10.36 41.35
N ALA A 786 27.59 -9.06 41.12
CA ALA A 786 28.30 -7.96 41.77
C ALA A 786 28.20 -7.99 43.30
N PHE A 787 27.10 -8.52 43.83
CA PHE A 787 26.88 -8.66 45.27
C PHE A 787 26.97 -10.11 45.79
N GLY A 788 27.16 -11.09 44.91
CA GLY A 788 27.21 -12.51 45.26
C GLY A 788 25.90 -13.09 45.82
N THR A 789 24.73 -12.47 45.57
CA THR A 789 23.45 -12.96 46.08
C THR A 789 22.25 -12.51 45.26
N LEU A 790 21.21 -13.35 45.24
CA LEU A 790 19.89 -13.04 44.66
C LEU A 790 18.95 -12.38 45.70
N SER A 791 19.38 -12.21 46.95
CA SER A 791 18.60 -11.57 48.02
C SER A 791 18.88 -10.06 48.10
N PHE A 792 18.40 -9.30 47.10
CA PHE A 792 18.68 -7.87 46.99
C PHE A 792 18.19 -7.03 48.19
N ASN A 793 17.14 -7.46 48.89
CA ASN A 793 16.62 -6.80 50.08
C ASN A 793 17.58 -6.78 51.28
N LYS A 794 18.63 -7.61 51.26
CA LYS A 794 19.67 -7.60 52.30
C LYS A 794 20.77 -6.57 52.04
N ILE A 795 20.81 -5.99 50.84
CA ILE A 795 21.93 -5.16 50.37
C ILE A 795 21.47 -3.78 49.90
N LEU A 796 20.31 -3.71 49.25
CA LEU A 796 19.72 -2.46 48.77
C LEU A 796 18.54 -2.09 49.66
N THR A 797 18.48 -0.83 50.04
CA THR A 797 17.28 -0.28 50.70
C THR A 797 16.14 -0.13 49.67
N PRO A 798 14.87 -0.05 50.11
CA PRO A 798 13.74 0.18 49.21
C PRO A 798 13.92 1.44 48.34
N ILE A 799 14.47 2.52 48.91
CA ILE A 799 14.77 3.77 48.19
C ILE A 799 15.84 3.53 47.12
N GLN A 800 16.89 2.77 47.43
CA GLN A 800 17.93 2.42 46.47
C GLN A 800 17.39 1.52 45.34
N MET A 801 16.48 0.59 45.64
CA MET A 801 15.84 -0.24 44.61
C MET A 801 15.01 0.59 43.64
N VAL A 802 14.23 1.56 44.16
CA VAL A 802 13.45 2.50 43.34
C VAL A 802 14.37 3.38 42.50
N THR A 803 15.41 3.95 43.12
CA THR A 803 16.38 4.82 42.46
C THR A 803 17.12 4.09 41.33
N PHE A 804 17.63 2.89 41.62
CA PHE A 804 18.29 2.04 40.63
C PHE A 804 17.35 1.69 39.48
N SER A 805 16.09 1.33 39.78
CA SER A 805 15.11 0.99 38.76
C SER A 805 14.73 2.18 37.89
N LEU A 806 14.60 3.39 38.47
CA LEU A 806 14.36 4.63 37.73
C LEU A 806 15.53 4.97 36.80
N VAL A 807 16.76 4.83 37.29
CA VAL A 807 17.95 5.02 36.46
C VAL A 807 17.92 4.02 35.31
N VAL A 808 17.85 2.71 35.58
CA VAL A 808 17.83 1.67 34.54
C VAL A 808 16.68 1.86 33.54
N MET A 809 15.51 2.31 34.01
CA MET A 809 14.32 2.58 33.20
C MET A 809 14.55 3.67 32.17
N ILE A 810 15.30 4.74 32.49
CA ILE A 810 15.52 5.90 31.61
C ILE A 810 16.87 5.83 30.90
N TYR A 811 17.84 5.16 31.51
CA TYR A 811 19.23 5.07 31.10
C TYR A 811 19.44 4.61 29.65
N VAL A 812 20.59 5.01 29.11
CA VAL A 812 21.09 4.84 27.72
C VAL A 812 20.48 3.64 26.99
N PRO A 813 19.97 3.77 25.75
CA PRO A 813 19.55 2.63 24.93
C PRO A 813 20.58 1.48 24.90
N CYS A 814 20.15 0.23 24.74
CA CYS A 814 21.13 -0.83 24.53
C CYS A 814 21.91 -0.59 23.22
N VAL A 815 23.09 -1.19 23.06
CA VAL A 815 23.92 -1.00 21.84
C VAL A 815 23.11 -1.27 20.56
N ALA A 816 22.24 -2.28 20.57
CA ALA A 816 21.37 -2.56 19.43
C ALA A 816 20.40 -1.40 19.11
N THR A 817 19.86 -0.72 20.13
CA THR A 817 19.01 0.47 19.94
C THR A 817 19.84 1.68 19.52
N ILE A 818 21.06 1.85 20.03
CA ILE A 818 21.98 2.90 19.55
C ILE A 818 22.29 2.69 18.06
N ALA A 819 22.58 1.45 17.66
CA ALA A 819 22.84 1.10 16.27
C ALA A 819 21.62 1.35 15.37
N ALA A 820 20.41 1.01 15.86
CA ALA A 820 19.17 1.33 15.15
C ALA A 820 18.95 2.84 15.02
N LEU A 821 19.14 3.62 16.09
CA LEU A 821 19.06 5.09 16.04
C LEU A 821 20.07 5.67 15.04
N TRP A 822 21.29 5.13 14.98
CA TRP A 822 22.31 5.60 14.04
C TRP A 822 21.87 5.32 12.61
N ARG A 823 21.38 4.11 12.33
CA ARG A 823 20.88 3.74 11.01
C ARG A 823 19.74 4.65 10.56
N GLU A 824 18.80 4.98 11.44
CA GLU A 824 17.59 5.75 11.09
C GLU A 824 17.77 7.27 11.10
N PHE A 825 18.60 7.80 12.01
CA PHE A 825 18.68 9.24 12.29
C PHE A 825 20.07 9.86 12.08
N GLY A 826 21.07 9.03 11.83
CA GLY A 826 22.46 9.47 11.69
C GLY A 826 23.16 9.75 13.02
N PHE A 827 24.50 9.70 12.99
CA PHE A 827 25.36 9.72 14.18
C PHE A 827 25.10 10.91 15.12
N LYS A 828 24.94 12.12 14.57
CA LYS A 828 24.73 13.35 15.37
C LYS A 828 23.49 13.27 16.25
N LYS A 829 22.37 12.79 15.68
CA LYS A 829 21.09 12.68 16.39
C LYS A 829 21.13 11.55 17.41
N THR A 830 21.77 10.43 17.08
CA THR A 830 21.98 9.31 18.00
C THR A 830 22.80 9.70 19.22
N LEU A 831 23.90 10.44 19.01
CA LEU A 831 24.74 10.94 20.09
C LEU A 831 23.95 11.90 20.99
N LEU A 832 23.20 12.82 20.38
CA LEU A 832 22.34 13.75 21.11
C LEU A 832 21.29 13.02 21.97
N THR A 833 20.54 12.08 21.39
CA THR A 833 19.56 11.27 22.11
C THR A 833 20.20 10.51 23.27
N SER A 834 21.33 9.83 23.02
CA SER A 834 22.00 9.04 24.06
C SER A 834 22.53 9.91 25.21
N LEU A 835 23.06 11.10 24.91
CA LEU A 835 23.51 12.05 25.92
C LEU A 835 22.35 12.59 26.75
N ILE A 836 21.22 12.93 26.10
CA ILE A 836 20.01 13.38 26.80
C ILE A 836 19.52 12.29 27.76
N ASP A 837 19.47 11.03 27.32
CA ASP A 837 19.01 9.91 28.16
C ASP A 837 19.91 9.70 29.38
N ILE A 838 21.24 9.80 29.22
CA ILE A 838 22.21 9.73 30.34
C ILE A 838 21.92 10.83 31.35
N LEU A 839 21.90 12.09 30.88
CA LEU A 839 21.72 13.24 31.76
C LEU A 839 20.38 13.19 32.47
N LEU A 840 19.33 12.80 31.75
CA LEU A 840 17.98 12.65 32.29
C LEU A 840 17.91 11.54 33.34
N ALA A 841 18.49 10.36 33.06
CA ALA A 841 18.50 9.24 34.01
C ALA A 841 19.25 9.59 35.30
N LEU A 842 20.39 10.27 35.19
CA LEU A 842 21.18 10.70 36.33
C LEU A 842 20.45 11.78 37.13
N LEU A 843 19.90 12.79 36.46
CA LEU A 843 19.18 13.88 37.11
C LEU A 843 17.93 13.36 37.83
N ILE A 844 17.11 12.56 37.17
CA ILE A 844 15.88 11.99 37.76
C ILE A 844 16.23 11.00 38.88
N GLY A 845 17.24 10.14 38.69
CA GLY A 845 17.68 9.20 39.72
C GLY A 845 18.15 9.91 40.99
N GLY A 846 19.07 10.87 40.86
CA GLY A 846 19.62 11.58 42.03
C GLY A 846 18.60 12.48 42.72
N THR A 847 17.70 13.12 41.96
CA THR A 847 16.60 13.88 42.56
C THR A 847 15.59 12.97 43.27
N ALA A 848 15.23 11.83 42.68
CA ALA A 848 14.36 10.85 43.32
C ALA A 848 14.97 10.32 44.63
N PHE A 849 16.27 9.96 44.63
CA PHE A 849 16.96 9.50 45.84
C PHE A 849 16.87 10.53 46.97
N ARG A 850 17.15 11.80 46.70
CA ARG A 850 17.11 12.88 47.70
C ARG A 850 15.71 13.16 48.22
N ILE A 851 14.72 13.22 47.33
CA ILE A 851 13.32 13.46 47.70
C ILE A 851 12.80 12.29 48.56
N LEU A 852 13.02 11.05 48.11
CA LEU A 852 12.57 9.86 48.84
C LEU A 852 13.30 9.70 50.18
N SER A 853 14.59 10.03 50.25
CA SER A 853 15.35 10.00 51.51
C SER A 853 14.98 11.13 52.47
N TYR A 854 14.39 12.21 51.99
CA TYR A 854 13.83 13.28 52.84
C TYR A 854 12.43 12.94 53.35
N LEU A 855 11.65 12.18 52.58
CA LEU A 855 10.28 11.77 52.92
C LEU A 855 10.21 10.52 53.82
N ALA A 856 11.25 9.69 53.80
CA ALA A 856 11.41 8.49 54.62
C ALA A 856 12.13 8.81 55.93
#